data_AF-A0A522IHG9-F1
#
_entry.id   AF-A0A522IHG9-F1
#
_cell.length_a   1.000
_cell.length_b   1.000
_cell.length_c   1.000
_cell.angle_alpha   90.00
_cell.angle_beta   90.00
_cell.angle_gamma   90.00
#
_symmetry.space_group_name_H-M   'P 1'
#
loop_
_entity.id
_entity.type
_entity.pdbx_description
1 polymer ?
#
loop_
_entity_poly.entity_id
_entity_poly.type
_entity_poly.pdbx_seq_one_letter_code
_entity_poly.pdbx_strand_id
1 'polypeptide(L)'
;SQIAQLETLRIPFVYRKYFDFDSLSAMRALRERIRQDWLRRATARNGIDTTHNIKLGDGGIREVEFVVQLTQLIRGGRMPSLQQRNLLAALRKQVAAGVVAPEIAKQLEAAYIFLRRTEHMLQYREDEQTHLLPHDPQQRDNLALAMGMTPDEFESALATHRAFVNQTFREAFRIAGMGETDGDNGSPRESREHRAGRSNEAVGDATSHHHNSQGGSTTAPDYADLSDQIQQQFGEHANMLNQRVESMLDSHRIRSLSTTSRKRLDALLPAAMSAATKTDYPEQTAIRLLDLIEQIAQRSAYLALLAEYPETLARVSRIVGSSPWASQYLRQFPLLLDSLIEWRSLMAAPDFTQLAQHLHQEMNACVLPGGQPDVEQQMNLMRDQQRQISFQLLAQDLAGELSVEKLADQLSALADMLLAETIHRVWPLVQPKKLQHESPALSRFAVIAYGKLGGKELGYASDLDLVFLYDDPRSDAAEIYARLVQRMSSWLSTMTSSGRLYEIDLRLRPDGDAGVLATSVDAFAQYQMSHAWAWEHQAITRARFAAGDAQVGARFEVIRRKVLLMPRDPARLKQEVRAMRARIGAGHPNHSGNFDLKHDRGGMVDVEFTIQYLVLCHAAAQPELLDNLGNIALLRLAAQAQLIPAPLAERCADAYRLFRKTQHALRLQGAEKARIAPDQFLPQRQAVSALWNLVIGDSE
;
A
#
# COMPACT_ATOMS: atom_id res chain seq x y z
N SER A 1 -14.85 20.04 -22.85
CA SER A 1 -15.67 19.57 -24.00
C SER A 1 -16.73 18.60 -23.50
N GLN A 2 -17.80 18.37 -24.26
CA GLN A 2 -18.81 17.33 -23.92
C GLN A 2 -18.18 15.93 -23.81
N ILE A 3 -17.18 15.63 -24.65
CA ILE A 3 -16.38 14.39 -24.57
C ILE A 3 -15.71 14.28 -23.19
N ALA A 4 -15.11 15.36 -22.68
CA ALA A 4 -14.48 15.34 -21.37
C ALA A 4 -15.50 15.10 -20.24
N GLN A 5 -16.69 15.71 -20.32
CA GLN A 5 -17.77 15.47 -19.36
C GLN A 5 -18.27 14.01 -19.39
N LEU A 6 -18.41 13.42 -20.58
CA LEU A 6 -18.79 12.01 -20.70
C LEU A 6 -17.72 11.10 -20.07
N GLU A 7 -16.44 11.37 -20.33
CA GLU A 7 -15.34 10.57 -19.76
C GLU A 7 -15.25 10.70 -18.23
N THR A 8 -15.52 11.88 -17.66
CA THR A 8 -15.61 12.06 -16.20
C THR A 8 -16.73 11.24 -15.55
N LEU A 9 -17.75 10.83 -16.32
CA LEU A 9 -18.79 9.91 -15.85
C LEU A 9 -18.44 8.45 -16.15
N ARG A 10 -17.95 8.17 -17.37
CA ARG A 10 -17.66 6.81 -17.85
C ARG A 10 -16.55 6.14 -17.05
N ILE A 11 -15.44 6.84 -16.80
CA ILE A 11 -14.27 6.27 -16.12
C ILE A 11 -14.62 5.75 -14.73
N PRO A 12 -15.19 6.55 -13.80
CA PRO A 12 -15.53 6.05 -12.47
C PRO A 12 -16.69 5.03 -12.48
N PHE A 13 -17.55 5.07 -13.51
CA PHE A 13 -18.63 4.09 -13.67
C PHE A 13 -18.10 2.69 -14.06
N VAL A 14 -17.18 2.64 -15.04
CA VAL A 14 -16.59 1.40 -15.57
C VAL A 14 -15.47 0.88 -14.65
N TYR A 15 -14.53 1.75 -14.28
CA TYR A 15 -13.32 1.39 -13.55
C TYR A 15 -13.45 1.77 -12.09
N ARG A 16 -14.28 1.02 -11.37
CA ARG A 16 -14.54 1.26 -9.96
C ARG A 16 -13.27 0.95 -9.16
N LYS A 17 -12.89 1.87 -8.26
CA LYS A 17 -11.83 1.60 -7.26
C LYS A 17 -12.25 0.53 -6.24
N TYR A 18 -13.57 0.35 -6.10
CA TYR A 18 -14.21 -0.49 -5.11
C TYR A 18 -15.17 -1.44 -5.80
N PHE A 19 -15.04 -2.72 -5.48
CA PHE A 19 -16.03 -3.71 -5.85
C PHE A 19 -16.75 -4.16 -4.59
N ASP A 20 -18.07 -3.98 -4.56
CA ASP A 20 -18.88 -4.69 -3.57
C ASP A 20 -19.02 -6.16 -3.99
N PHE A 21 -19.34 -7.03 -3.02
CA PHE A 21 -19.57 -8.44 -3.31
C PHE A 21 -20.71 -8.62 -4.31
N ASP A 22 -21.68 -7.71 -4.31
CA ASP A 22 -22.82 -7.78 -5.23
C ASP A 22 -22.37 -7.48 -6.67
N SER A 23 -21.39 -6.58 -6.87
CA SER A 23 -20.72 -6.35 -8.16
C SER A 23 -19.86 -7.55 -8.58
N LEU A 24 -19.10 -8.15 -7.65
CA LEU A 24 -18.33 -9.36 -7.93
C LEU A 24 -19.23 -10.55 -8.28
N SER A 25 -20.31 -10.73 -7.53
CA SER A 25 -21.34 -11.73 -7.76
C SER A 25 -22.09 -11.48 -9.06
N ALA A 26 -22.38 -10.22 -9.39
CA ALA A 26 -22.95 -9.85 -10.68
C ALA A 26 -22.00 -10.20 -11.83
N MET A 27 -20.68 -10.01 -11.67
CA MET A 27 -19.68 -10.43 -12.65
C MET A 27 -19.56 -11.96 -12.75
N ARG A 28 -19.62 -12.68 -11.62
CA ARG A 28 -19.66 -14.17 -11.62
C ARG A 28 -20.94 -14.68 -12.28
N ALA A 29 -22.09 -14.09 -11.96
CA ALA A 29 -23.37 -14.38 -12.59
C ALA A 29 -23.41 -13.98 -14.07
N LEU A 30 -22.63 -12.97 -14.48
CA LEU A 30 -22.45 -12.63 -15.89
C LEU A 30 -21.61 -13.70 -16.60
N ARG A 31 -20.51 -14.18 -16.00
CA ARG A 31 -19.73 -15.32 -16.52
C ARG A 31 -20.62 -16.55 -16.69
N GLU A 32 -21.40 -16.87 -15.67
CA GLU A 32 -22.31 -18.00 -15.70
C GLU A 32 -23.46 -17.79 -16.69
N ARG A 33 -23.98 -16.56 -16.85
CA ARG A 33 -24.94 -16.25 -17.93
C ARG A 33 -24.32 -16.39 -19.30
N ILE A 34 -23.07 -16.00 -19.53
CA ILE A 34 -22.38 -16.24 -20.80
C ILE A 34 -22.31 -17.74 -21.07
N ARG A 35 -22.04 -18.55 -20.03
CA ARG A 35 -22.05 -20.02 -20.09
C ARG A 35 -23.45 -20.64 -20.20
N GLN A 36 -24.50 -20.00 -19.68
CA GLN A 36 -25.87 -20.53 -19.70
C GLN A 36 -26.68 -20.07 -20.92
N ASP A 37 -26.44 -18.87 -21.43
CA ASP A 37 -26.96 -18.41 -22.73
C ASP A 37 -26.49 -19.37 -23.83
N TRP A 38 -25.29 -19.97 -23.66
CA TRP A 38 -24.81 -21.12 -24.42
C TRP A 38 -25.72 -22.35 -24.27
N LEU A 39 -25.97 -22.81 -23.04
CA LEU A 39 -26.77 -24.01 -22.75
C LEU A 39 -28.22 -23.90 -23.24
N ARG A 40 -28.84 -22.71 -23.11
CA ARG A 40 -30.22 -22.46 -23.54
C ARG A 40 -30.37 -22.34 -25.05
N ARG A 41 -29.38 -21.76 -25.75
CA ARG A 41 -29.43 -21.64 -27.22
C ARG A 41 -29.07 -22.94 -27.93
N ALA A 42 -28.23 -23.77 -27.31
CA ALA A 42 -27.96 -25.14 -27.77
C ALA A 42 -29.18 -26.07 -27.65
N THR A 43 -30.11 -25.80 -26.72
CA THR A 43 -31.29 -26.62 -26.45
C THR A 43 -32.60 -26.07 -27.04
N ALA A 44 -32.61 -24.83 -27.52
CA ALA A 44 -33.77 -24.25 -28.19
C ALA A 44 -33.97 -24.92 -29.56
N ARG A 45 -35.18 -25.47 -29.79
CA ARG A 45 -35.61 -26.33 -30.91
C ARG A 45 -35.44 -25.78 -32.34
N ASN A 46 -34.80 -24.63 -32.54
CA ASN A 46 -34.61 -23.98 -33.85
C ASN A 46 -33.15 -24.00 -34.36
N GLY A 47 -32.29 -24.91 -33.89
CA GLY A 47 -31.12 -25.35 -34.67
C GLY A 47 -30.12 -24.26 -35.08
N ILE A 48 -29.78 -23.32 -34.20
CA ILE A 48 -28.51 -22.59 -34.37
C ILE A 48 -27.43 -23.55 -33.92
N ASP A 49 -26.60 -24.05 -34.83
CA ASP A 49 -25.48 -24.90 -34.46
C ASP A 49 -24.41 -24.08 -33.73
N THR A 50 -24.61 -23.98 -32.42
CA THR A 50 -23.79 -23.18 -31.52
C THR A 50 -22.38 -23.75 -31.35
N THR A 51 -22.15 -25.03 -31.66
CA THR A 51 -20.80 -25.60 -31.65
C THR A 51 -19.93 -25.01 -32.76
N HIS A 52 -20.57 -24.64 -33.88
CA HIS A 52 -19.94 -24.04 -35.05
C HIS A 52 -19.84 -22.51 -34.96
N ASN A 53 -20.33 -21.87 -33.89
CA ASN A 53 -20.24 -20.42 -33.76
C ASN A 53 -18.87 -19.96 -33.21
N ILE A 54 -18.08 -19.26 -34.01
CA ILE A 54 -16.71 -18.88 -33.62
C ILE A 54 -16.63 -17.76 -32.58
N LYS A 55 -17.72 -17.01 -32.41
CA LYS A 55 -17.82 -15.91 -31.45
C LYS A 55 -18.45 -16.32 -30.13
N LEU A 56 -19.51 -17.13 -30.21
CA LEU A 56 -20.37 -17.49 -29.07
C LEU A 56 -20.18 -18.93 -28.57
N GLY A 57 -19.52 -19.80 -29.34
CA GLY A 57 -19.21 -21.16 -28.92
C GLY A 57 -18.12 -21.19 -27.86
N ASP A 58 -17.96 -22.35 -27.19
CA ASP A 58 -16.90 -22.57 -26.19
C ASP A 58 -15.53 -22.20 -26.77
N GLY A 59 -14.75 -21.42 -26.03
CA GLY A 59 -13.45 -20.97 -26.50
C GLY A 59 -13.49 -19.90 -27.59
N GLY A 60 -14.65 -19.27 -27.81
CA GLY A 60 -14.86 -18.29 -28.86
C GLY A 60 -14.36 -16.88 -28.52
N ILE A 61 -14.50 -15.96 -29.48
CA ILE A 61 -14.03 -14.56 -29.38
C ILE A 61 -14.57 -13.85 -28.12
N ARG A 62 -15.84 -14.10 -27.75
CA ARG A 62 -16.48 -13.45 -26.59
C ARG A 62 -15.84 -13.86 -25.26
N GLU A 63 -15.36 -15.09 -25.14
CA GLU A 63 -14.67 -15.54 -23.93
C GLU A 63 -13.31 -14.84 -23.78
N VAL A 64 -12.59 -14.64 -24.88
CA VAL A 64 -11.34 -13.85 -24.88
C VAL A 64 -11.61 -12.40 -24.44
N GLU A 65 -12.64 -11.76 -25.01
CA GLU A 65 -13.07 -10.41 -24.62
C GLU A 65 -13.41 -10.34 -23.13
N PHE A 66 -14.14 -11.33 -22.61
CA PHE A 66 -14.51 -11.39 -21.21
C PHE A 66 -13.28 -11.51 -20.29
N VAL A 67 -12.32 -12.40 -20.59
CA VAL A 67 -11.10 -12.56 -19.78
C VAL A 67 -10.36 -11.23 -19.65
N VAL A 68 -10.15 -10.55 -20.78
CA VAL A 68 -9.41 -9.28 -20.79
C VAL A 68 -10.22 -8.19 -20.07
N GLN A 69 -11.50 -8.03 -20.37
CA GLN A 69 -12.34 -6.99 -19.79
C GLN A 69 -12.60 -7.19 -18.30
N LEU A 70 -12.74 -8.43 -17.84
CA LEU A 70 -12.93 -8.74 -16.42
C LEU A 70 -11.75 -8.20 -15.59
N THR A 71 -10.53 -8.44 -16.06
CA THR A 71 -9.33 -7.89 -15.43
C THR A 71 -9.33 -6.36 -15.44
N GLN A 72 -9.73 -5.73 -16.54
CA GLN A 72 -9.83 -4.27 -16.61
C GLN A 72 -10.89 -3.70 -15.66
N LEU A 73 -12.03 -4.38 -15.51
CA LEU A 73 -13.06 -3.98 -14.55
C LEU A 73 -12.49 -4.07 -13.14
N ILE A 74 -11.97 -5.24 -12.74
CA ILE A 74 -11.48 -5.50 -11.38
C ILE A 74 -10.31 -4.59 -10.99
N ARG A 75 -9.33 -4.40 -11.88
CA ARG A 75 -8.06 -3.74 -11.57
C ARG A 75 -7.94 -2.32 -12.12
N GLY A 76 -8.66 -1.97 -13.19
CA GLY A 76 -8.50 -0.70 -13.90
C GLY A 76 -8.86 0.54 -13.07
N GLY A 77 -9.67 0.41 -12.02
CA GLY A 77 -9.93 1.52 -11.10
C GLY A 77 -8.72 1.93 -10.27
N ARG A 78 -7.80 0.99 -10.00
CA ARG A 78 -6.56 1.19 -9.24
C ARG A 78 -5.33 1.29 -10.13
N MET A 79 -5.42 0.74 -11.33
CA MET A 79 -4.35 0.69 -12.32
C MET A 79 -4.81 1.40 -13.60
N PRO A 80 -4.71 2.74 -13.67
CA PRO A 80 -5.11 3.52 -14.83
C PRO A 80 -4.52 3.02 -16.15
N SER A 81 -3.33 2.39 -16.14
CA SER A 81 -2.69 1.82 -17.33
C SER A 81 -3.56 0.76 -18.02
N LEU A 82 -4.44 0.09 -17.28
CA LEU A 82 -5.33 -0.96 -17.78
C LEU A 82 -6.60 -0.40 -18.44
N GLN A 83 -6.86 0.91 -18.42
CA GLN A 83 -8.09 1.53 -18.96
C GLN A 83 -8.08 1.66 -20.50
N GLN A 84 -7.65 0.60 -21.19
CA GLN A 84 -7.51 0.54 -22.64
C GLN A 84 -8.82 0.14 -23.33
N ARG A 85 -9.09 0.71 -24.52
CA ARG A 85 -10.26 0.32 -25.33
C ARG A 85 -9.98 -0.84 -26.28
N ASN A 86 -8.75 -0.96 -26.78
CA ASN A 86 -8.35 -2.03 -27.69
C ASN A 86 -7.94 -3.28 -26.90
N LEU A 87 -8.44 -4.47 -27.29
CA LEU A 87 -8.22 -5.72 -26.57
C LEU A 87 -6.74 -6.13 -26.50
N LEU A 88 -6.01 -6.09 -27.61
CA LEU A 88 -4.59 -6.47 -27.63
C LEU A 88 -3.73 -5.46 -26.87
N ALA A 89 -4.07 -4.17 -26.95
CA ALA A 89 -3.42 -3.14 -26.15
C ALA A 89 -3.68 -3.36 -24.64
N ALA A 90 -4.92 -3.71 -24.27
CA ALA A 90 -5.30 -4.04 -22.89
C ALA A 90 -4.52 -5.25 -22.39
N LEU A 91 -4.45 -6.33 -23.17
CA LEU A 91 -3.72 -7.54 -22.83
C LEU A 91 -2.23 -7.27 -22.61
N ARG A 92 -1.59 -6.48 -23.48
CA ARG A 92 -0.19 -6.07 -23.31
C ARG A 92 0.03 -5.24 -22.05
N LYS A 93 -0.90 -4.35 -21.70
CA LYS A 93 -0.86 -3.59 -20.44
C LYS A 93 -1.06 -4.49 -19.21
N GLN A 94 -1.92 -5.51 -19.31
CA GLN A 94 -2.10 -6.50 -18.24
C GLN A 94 -0.85 -7.34 -18.00
N VAL A 95 -0.10 -7.68 -19.05
CA VAL A 95 1.21 -8.35 -18.93
C VAL A 95 2.24 -7.43 -18.29
N ALA A 96 2.35 -6.19 -18.80
CA ALA A 96 3.31 -5.22 -18.26
C ALA A 96 3.07 -4.92 -16.78
N ALA A 97 1.80 -4.95 -16.36
CA ALA A 97 1.42 -4.75 -14.98
C ALA A 97 1.45 -6.04 -14.11
N GLY A 98 1.90 -7.16 -14.66
CA GLY A 98 2.05 -8.44 -13.95
C GLY A 98 0.74 -9.14 -13.59
N VAL A 99 -0.40 -8.71 -14.13
CA VAL A 99 -1.72 -9.27 -13.82
C VAL A 99 -1.97 -10.55 -14.64
N VAL A 100 -1.53 -10.56 -15.89
CA VAL A 100 -1.63 -11.75 -16.76
C VAL A 100 -0.23 -12.25 -17.08
N ALA A 101 0.00 -13.55 -16.89
CA ALA A 101 1.31 -14.15 -17.20
C ALA A 101 1.65 -13.99 -18.69
N PRO A 102 2.90 -13.69 -19.07
CA PRO A 102 3.30 -13.49 -20.47
C PRO A 102 2.91 -14.65 -21.39
N GLU A 103 3.04 -15.89 -20.91
CA GLU A 103 2.69 -17.09 -21.68
C GLU A 103 1.19 -17.20 -21.95
N ILE A 104 0.35 -16.92 -20.94
CA ILE A 104 -1.11 -16.90 -21.09
C ILE A 104 -1.51 -15.83 -22.10
N ALA A 105 -0.95 -14.63 -21.97
CA ALA A 105 -1.25 -13.53 -22.88
C ALA A 105 -0.82 -13.82 -24.33
N LYS A 106 0.35 -14.42 -24.54
CA LYS A 106 0.82 -14.79 -25.87
C LYS A 106 -0.12 -15.80 -26.54
N GLN A 107 -0.56 -16.83 -25.81
CA GLN A 107 -1.51 -17.81 -26.34
C GLN A 107 -2.91 -17.21 -26.55
N LEU A 108 -3.35 -16.30 -25.68
CA LEU A 108 -4.64 -15.61 -25.80
C LEU A 108 -4.64 -14.63 -26.99
N GLU A 109 -3.53 -13.92 -27.24
CA GLU A 109 -3.34 -13.07 -28.42
C GLU A 109 -3.36 -13.90 -29.71
N ALA A 110 -2.66 -15.04 -29.74
CA ALA A 110 -2.68 -15.95 -30.88
C ALA A 110 -4.10 -16.49 -31.16
N ALA A 111 -4.81 -16.94 -30.13
CA ALA A 111 -6.19 -17.41 -30.25
C ALA A 111 -7.12 -16.31 -30.75
N TYR A 112 -7.02 -15.10 -30.19
CA TYR A 112 -7.83 -13.96 -30.64
C TYR A 112 -7.60 -13.64 -32.12
N ILE A 113 -6.34 -13.54 -32.54
CA ILE A 113 -6.00 -13.24 -33.94
C ILE A 113 -6.52 -14.34 -34.87
N PHE A 114 -6.33 -15.61 -34.52
CA PHE A 114 -6.81 -16.74 -35.31
C PHE A 114 -8.35 -16.73 -35.46
N LEU A 115 -9.08 -16.57 -34.35
CA LEU A 115 -10.54 -16.55 -34.34
C LEU A 115 -11.10 -15.34 -35.09
N ARG A 116 -10.49 -14.15 -34.94
CA ARG A 116 -10.90 -12.94 -35.70
C ARG A 116 -10.62 -13.08 -37.20
N ARG A 117 -9.48 -13.65 -37.59
CA ARG A 117 -9.18 -13.93 -39.01
C ARG A 117 -10.18 -14.91 -39.60
N THR A 118 -10.52 -15.96 -38.86
CA THR A 118 -11.52 -16.94 -39.31
C THR A 118 -12.90 -16.29 -39.45
N GLU A 119 -13.32 -15.48 -38.47
CA GLU A 119 -14.56 -14.67 -38.54
C GLU A 119 -14.56 -13.76 -39.78
N HIS A 120 -13.46 -13.05 -40.04
CA HIS A 120 -13.34 -12.17 -41.21
C HIS A 120 -13.43 -12.93 -42.52
N MET A 121 -12.76 -14.08 -42.65
CA MET A 121 -12.83 -14.91 -43.86
C MET A 121 -14.24 -15.46 -44.09
N LEU A 122 -14.96 -15.83 -43.04
CA LEU A 122 -16.37 -16.21 -43.13
C LEU A 122 -17.23 -15.04 -43.65
N GLN A 123 -17.04 -13.85 -43.08
CA GLN A 123 -17.81 -12.66 -43.46
C GLN A 123 -17.50 -12.19 -44.88
N TYR A 124 -16.25 -12.25 -45.32
CA TYR A 124 -15.88 -11.92 -46.70
C TYR A 124 -16.49 -12.87 -47.72
N ARG A 125 -16.65 -14.14 -47.36
CA ARG A 125 -17.24 -15.14 -48.25
C ARG A 125 -18.75 -14.97 -48.41
N GLU A 126 -19.44 -14.74 -47.30
CA GLU A 126 -20.91 -14.63 -47.30
C GLU A 126 -21.40 -13.20 -47.61
N ASP A 127 -20.52 -12.20 -47.60
CA ASP A 127 -20.86 -10.77 -47.61
C ASP A 127 -21.93 -10.41 -46.55
N GLU A 128 -21.88 -11.12 -45.42
CA GLU A 128 -22.85 -11.04 -44.34
C GLU A 128 -22.16 -11.07 -42.97
N GLN A 129 -22.82 -10.52 -41.95
CA GLN A 129 -22.35 -10.54 -40.57
C GLN A 129 -22.58 -11.92 -39.91
N THR A 130 -21.99 -12.97 -40.49
CA THR A 130 -22.06 -14.33 -39.96
C THR A 130 -20.94 -14.62 -38.95
N HIS A 131 -21.22 -15.57 -38.05
CA HIS A 131 -20.28 -16.12 -37.08
C HIS A 131 -20.29 -17.66 -37.08
N LEU A 132 -21.10 -18.28 -37.94
CA LEU A 132 -21.29 -19.72 -38.01
C LEU A 132 -20.28 -20.30 -39.00
N LEU A 133 -19.50 -21.27 -38.54
CA LEU A 133 -18.71 -22.11 -39.41
C LEU A 133 -19.66 -22.92 -40.31
N PRO A 134 -19.33 -23.09 -41.59
CA PRO A 134 -20.14 -23.88 -42.50
C PRO A 134 -20.23 -25.33 -42.04
N HIS A 135 -21.41 -25.93 -42.20
CA HIS A 135 -21.64 -27.34 -41.94
C HIS A 135 -21.13 -28.23 -43.06
N ASP A 136 -21.09 -27.71 -44.30
CA ASP A 136 -20.58 -28.42 -45.46
C ASP A 136 -19.05 -28.58 -45.36
N PRO A 137 -18.53 -29.82 -45.33
CA PRO A 137 -17.08 -30.07 -45.27
C PRO A 137 -16.31 -29.37 -46.38
N GLN A 138 -16.84 -29.32 -47.61
CA GLN A 138 -16.15 -28.68 -48.72
C GLN A 138 -15.99 -27.17 -48.50
N GLN A 139 -17.00 -26.54 -47.87
CA GLN A 139 -16.95 -25.13 -47.51
C GLN A 139 -16.01 -24.86 -46.33
N ARG A 140 -15.81 -25.82 -45.42
CA ARG A 140 -14.78 -25.72 -44.37
C ARG A 140 -13.38 -25.86 -44.95
N ASP A 141 -13.17 -26.78 -45.89
CA ASP A 141 -11.88 -26.94 -46.57
C ASP A 141 -11.50 -25.67 -47.32
N ASN A 142 -12.46 -25.06 -48.02
CA ASN A 142 -12.25 -23.78 -48.69
C ASN A 142 -11.91 -22.64 -47.72
N LEU A 143 -12.50 -22.65 -46.51
CA LEU A 143 -12.17 -21.68 -45.45
C LEU A 143 -10.75 -21.90 -44.93
N ALA A 144 -10.33 -23.15 -44.71
CA ALA A 144 -8.97 -23.51 -44.33
C ALA A 144 -7.95 -23.01 -45.37
N LEU A 145 -8.24 -23.24 -46.65
CA LEU A 145 -7.41 -22.74 -47.76
C LEU A 145 -7.36 -21.21 -47.80
N ALA A 146 -8.48 -20.51 -47.58
CA ALA A 146 -8.51 -19.05 -47.49
C ALA A 146 -7.70 -18.51 -46.29
N MET A 147 -7.60 -19.31 -45.21
CA MET A 147 -6.74 -19.03 -44.07
C MET A 147 -5.26 -19.35 -44.33
N GLY A 148 -4.94 -19.99 -45.47
CA GLY A 148 -3.59 -20.40 -45.86
C GLY A 148 -3.12 -21.68 -45.16
N MET A 149 -4.06 -22.56 -44.79
CA MET A 149 -3.83 -23.78 -44.02
C MET A 149 -4.41 -25.00 -44.74
N THR A 150 -3.88 -26.20 -44.45
CA THR A 150 -4.58 -27.43 -44.82
C THR A 150 -5.82 -27.62 -43.94
N PRO A 151 -6.84 -28.38 -44.39
CA PRO A 151 -8.03 -28.66 -43.58
C PRO A 151 -7.72 -29.23 -42.19
N ASP A 152 -6.80 -30.20 -42.10
CA ASP A 152 -6.41 -30.82 -40.83
C ASP A 152 -5.70 -29.83 -39.90
N GLU A 153 -4.81 -28.98 -40.44
CA GLU A 153 -4.15 -27.92 -39.67
C GLU A 153 -5.16 -26.89 -39.13
N PHE A 154 -6.15 -26.51 -39.94
CA PHE A 154 -7.17 -25.55 -39.53
C PHE A 154 -8.03 -26.10 -38.38
N GLU A 155 -8.54 -27.34 -38.51
CA GLU A 155 -9.36 -27.95 -37.46
C GLU A 155 -8.56 -28.18 -36.17
N SER A 156 -7.30 -28.64 -36.29
CA SER A 156 -6.41 -28.80 -35.14
C SER A 156 -6.10 -27.48 -34.44
N ALA A 157 -5.79 -26.42 -35.20
CA ALA A 157 -5.55 -25.09 -34.66
C ALA A 157 -6.80 -24.51 -34.00
N LEU A 158 -7.97 -24.66 -34.63
CA LEU A 158 -9.25 -24.21 -34.09
C LEU A 158 -9.56 -24.91 -32.76
N ALA A 159 -9.41 -26.23 -32.70
CA ALA A 159 -9.63 -27.01 -31.49
C ALA A 159 -8.67 -26.60 -30.36
N THR A 160 -7.38 -26.43 -30.69
CA THR A 160 -6.34 -26.05 -29.73
C THR A 160 -6.60 -24.66 -29.14
N HIS A 161 -6.89 -23.67 -29.98
CA HIS A 161 -7.20 -22.32 -29.53
C HIS A 161 -8.47 -22.27 -28.68
N ARG A 162 -9.54 -22.97 -29.10
CA ARG A 162 -10.80 -22.99 -28.33
C ARG A 162 -10.64 -23.66 -26.98
N ALA A 163 -9.92 -24.79 -26.90
CA ALA A 163 -9.65 -25.46 -25.63
C ALA A 163 -8.90 -24.55 -24.65
N PHE A 164 -7.87 -23.86 -25.12
CA PHE A 164 -7.09 -22.93 -24.30
C PHE A 164 -7.93 -21.73 -23.82
N VAL A 165 -8.73 -21.12 -24.70
CA VAL A 165 -9.60 -19.99 -24.33
C VAL A 165 -10.63 -20.42 -23.30
N ASN A 166 -11.25 -21.61 -23.47
CA ASN A 166 -12.24 -22.11 -22.52
C ASN A 166 -11.64 -22.34 -21.13
N GLN A 167 -10.44 -22.92 -21.06
CA GLN A 167 -9.73 -23.08 -19.80
C GLN A 167 -9.44 -21.71 -19.16
N THR A 168 -8.88 -20.78 -19.94
CA THR A 168 -8.54 -19.43 -19.45
C THR A 168 -9.77 -18.66 -18.95
N PHE A 169 -10.92 -18.84 -19.62
CA PHE A 169 -12.20 -18.25 -19.23
C PHE A 169 -12.71 -18.80 -17.88
N ARG A 170 -12.54 -20.10 -17.62
CA ARG A 170 -12.85 -20.69 -16.31
C ARG A 170 -11.95 -20.12 -15.22
N GLU A 171 -10.68 -19.88 -15.53
CA GLU A 171 -9.71 -19.33 -14.58
C GLU A 171 -9.71 -17.78 -14.54
N ALA A 172 -10.60 -17.10 -15.26
CA ALA A 172 -10.55 -15.64 -15.45
C ALA A 172 -10.54 -14.82 -14.15
N PHE A 173 -11.28 -15.26 -13.12
CA PHE A 173 -11.28 -14.59 -11.82
C PHE A 173 -9.95 -14.80 -11.08
N ARG A 174 -9.38 -16.01 -11.14
CA ARG A 174 -8.05 -16.31 -10.60
C ARG A 174 -6.99 -15.43 -11.25
N ILE A 175 -7.03 -15.30 -12.57
CA ILE A 175 -6.14 -14.44 -13.36
C ILE A 175 -6.29 -12.96 -12.97
N ALA A 176 -7.51 -12.48 -12.71
CA ALA A 176 -7.73 -11.12 -12.21
C ALA A 176 -7.29 -10.92 -10.73
N GLY A 177 -6.71 -11.95 -10.11
CA GLY A 177 -6.27 -11.97 -8.72
C GLY A 177 -7.43 -12.01 -7.72
N MET A 178 -8.47 -12.77 -8.03
CA MET A 178 -9.57 -13.11 -7.13
C MET A 178 -9.54 -14.62 -6.88
N GLY A 179 -9.50 -15.07 -5.63
CA GLY A 179 -9.54 -16.50 -5.29
C GLY A 179 -10.75 -17.22 -5.91
N GLU A 180 -10.56 -18.47 -6.32
CA GLU A 180 -11.66 -19.32 -6.77
C GLU A 180 -12.55 -19.71 -5.59
N THR A 181 -13.83 -19.36 -5.71
CA THR A 181 -14.93 -19.97 -4.96
C THR A 181 -15.53 -21.05 -5.86
N ASP A 182 -14.79 -22.12 -6.14
CA ASP A 182 -15.37 -23.26 -6.84
C ASP A 182 -15.95 -24.22 -5.79
N GLY A 183 -17.24 -24.04 -5.54
CA GLY A 183 -18.09 -25.11 -5.04
C GLY A 183 -18.26 -26.15 -6.13
N ASP A 184 -17.29 -27.06 -6.25
CA ASP A 184 -17.45 -28.32 -6.94
C ASP A 184 -17.33 -29.45 -5.91
N ASN A 185 -18.39 -29.61 -5.11
CA ASN A 185 -18.60 -30.81 -4.30
C ASN A 185 -19.12 -31.92 -5.24
N GLY A 186 -18.25 -32.36 -6.15
CA GLY A 186 -18.42 -33.58 -6.91
C GLY A 186 -17.99 -34.79 -6.09
N SER A 187 -18.75 -35.14 -5.05
CA SER A 187 -18.66 -36.48 -4.45
C SER A 187 -19.76 -37.38 -5.06
N PRO A 188 -19.45 -38.63 -5.45
CA PRO A 188 -20.42 -39.52 -6.08
C PRO A 188 -21.53 -39.88 -5.09
N ARG A 189 -22.78 -39.66 -5.49
CA ARG A 189 -23.95 -40.22 -4.79
C ARG A 189 -23.91 -41.73 -4.91
N GLU A 190 -23.36 -42.41 -3.90
CA GLU A 190 -23.62 -43.82 -3.69
C GLU A 190 -24.99 -44.00 -3.01
N SER A 191 -25.84 -44.69 -3.77
CA SER A 191 -27.10 -45.31 -3.39
C SER A 191 -27.05 -46.07 -2.07
N ARG A 192 -28.01 -45.80 -1.18
CA ARG A 192 -28.54 -46.77 -0.22
C ARG A 192 -30.02 -46.51 0.04
N GLU A 193 -30.83 -47.39 -0.52
CA GLU A 193 -32.24 -47.58 -0.22
C GLU A 193 -32.44 -48.33 1.12
N HIS A 194 -33.68 -48.25 1.64
CA HIS A 194 -34.32 -48.99 2.74
C HIS A 194 -34.00 -48.44 4.15
N ARG A 195 -34.99 -48.14 5.01
CA ARG A 195 -36.15 -48.97 5.36
C ARG A 195 -37.27 -48.16 6.03
N ALA A 196 -38.50 -48.61 5.83
CA ALA A 196 -39.77 -48.03 6.26
C ALA A 196 -40.11 -48.17 7.77
N GLY A 197 -41.05 -47.33 8.22
CA GLY A 197 -41.90 -47.48 9.43
C GLY A 197 -42.59 -46.15 9.79
N ARG A 198 -43.86 -45.93 9.38
CA ARG A 198 -45.11 -45.93 10.21
C ARG A 198 -45.00 -45.05 11.48
N SER A 199 -45.87 -44.08 11.77
CA SER A 199 -47.35 -44.12 11.79
C SER A 199 -48.02 -42.72 11.89
N ASN A 200 -49.29 -42.68 11.48
CA ASN A 200 -50.30 -41.60 11.55
C ASN A 200 -50.66 -41.13 12.98
N GLU A 201 -51.19 -39.90 13.08
CA GLU A 201 -52.43 -39.42 13.78
C GLU A 201 -52.48 -37.87 13.60
N ALA A 202 -53.39 -37.23 12.85
CA ALA A 202 -54.83 -36.93 13.08
C ALA A 202 -55.06 -36.17 14.42
N VAL A 203 -55.83 -35.08 14.62
CA VAL A 203 -56.88 -34.29 13.93
C VAL A 203 -57.29 -33.17 14.95
N GLY A 204 -57.83 -32.02 14.49
CA GLY A 204 -58.73 -31.14 15.28
C GLY A 204 -58.04 -30.14 16.23
N ASP A 205 -58.49 -28.90 16.45
CA ASP A 205 -59.77 -28.25 16.17
C ASP A 205 -59.60 -26.71 16.24
N ALA A 206 -60.59 -26.00 15.72
CA ALA A 206 -60.60 -24.60 15.35
C ALA A 206 -61.10 -23.61 16.44
N THR A 207 -61.04 -22.32 16.05
CA THR A 207 -61.80 -21.14 16.55
C THR A 207 -61.32 -20.48 17.87
N SER A 208 -61.33 -19.16 18.06
CA SER A 208 -61.76 -17.99 17.27
C SER A 208 -61.21 -16.67 17.87
N HIS A 209 -60.95 -15.71 17.00
CA HIS A 209 -61.05 -14.24 17.13
C HIS A 209 -60.76 -13.50 18.46
N HIS A 210 -59.79 -12.58 18.40
CA HIS A 210 -60.05 -11.16 18.72
C HIS A 210 -59.13 -10.21 17.92
N HIS A 211 -59.76 -9.22 17.28
CA HIS A 211 -59.14 -7.98 16.80
C HIS A 211 -58.57 -7.17 17.98
N ASN A 212 -57.38 -6.57 17.83
CA ASN A 212 -57.30 -5.13 17.56
C ASN A 212 -55.87 -4.67 17.21
N SER A 213 -55.84 -3.62 16.41
CA SER A 213 -54.72 -2.82 15.92
C SER A 213 -53.67 -2.39 16.96
N GLN A 214 -52.39 -2.41 16.59
CA GLN A 214 -51.43 -1.29 16.79
C GLN A 214 -50.06 -1.56 16.15
N GLY A 215 -49.60 -0.59 15.35
CA GLY A 215 -48.20 -0.19 15.20
C GLY A 215 -47.17 -1.23 14.78
N GLY A 216 -46.80 -1.24 13.50
CA GLY A 216 -45.62 -1.94 13.00
C GLY A 216 -44.33 -1.37 13.62
N SER A 217 -43.91 -1.95 14.74
CA SER A 217 -42.53 -1.92 15.23
C SER A 217 -41.78 -3.05 14.51
N THR A 218 -40.80 -2.69 13.69
CA THR A 218 -39.80 -3.63 13.19
C THR A 218 -39.02 -4.18 14.38
N THR A 219 -39.38 -5.38 14.84
CA THR A 219 -38.69 -6.10 15.91
C THR A 219 -37.21 -6.28 15.55
N ALA A 220 -36.33 -5.83 16.45
CA ALA A 220 -34.90 -6.08 16.36
C ALA A 220 -34.64 -7.61 16.35
N PRO A 221 -33.61 -8.10 15.63
CA PRO A 221 -33.16 -9.47 15.79
C PRO A 221 -32.84 -9.72 17.27
N ASP A 222 -33.25 -10.86 17.80
CA ASP A 222 -32.91 -11.26 19.16
C ASP A 222 -31.43 -11.69 19.18
N TYR A 223 -30.54 -10.78 19.60
CA TYR A 223 -29.10 -11.06 19.74
C TYR A 223 -28.79 -11.84 21.03
N ALA A 224 -29.77 -12.49 21.65
CA ALA A 224 -29.60 -13.33 22.84
C ALA A 224 -28.47 -14.36 22.65
N ASP A 225 -28.45 -15.06 21.51
CA ASP A 225 -27.41 -16.07 21.21
C ASP A 225 -25.98 -15.46 21.17
N LEU A 226 -25.85 -14.24 20.62
CA LEU A 226 -24.57 -13.53 20.58
C LEU A 226 -24.16 -13.05 21.97
N SER A 227 -25.11 -12.55 22.76
CA SER A 227 -24.87 -12.11 24.15
C SER A 227 -24.40 -13.28 25.03
N ASP A 228 -25.05 -14.45 24.90
CA ASP A 228 -24.65 -15.67 25.58
C ASP A 228 -23.26 -16.14 25.16
N GLN A 229 -22.95 -16.08 23.86
CA GLN A 229 -21.61 -16.37 23.36
C GLN A 229 -20.56 -15.42 23.96
N ILE A 230 -20.84 -14.11 23.97
CA ILE A 230 -19.93 -13.12 24.55
C ILE A 230 -19.74 -13.39 26.06
N GLN A 231 -20.80 -13.74 26.77
CA GLN A 231 -20.75 -14.11 28.18
C GLN A 231 -19.86 -15.33 28.44
N GLN A 232 -19.98 -16.37 27.61
CA GLN A 232 -19.15 -17.58 27.69
C GLN A 232 -17.68 -17.31 27.33
N GLN A 233 -17.41 -16.44 26.35
CA GLN A 233 -16.07 -16.22 25.80
C GLN A 233 -15.26 -15.16 26.55
N PHE A 234 -15.89 -14.16 27.15
CA PHE A 234 -15.21 -13.00 27.75
C PHE A 234 -15.49 -12.81 29.26
N GLY A 235 -16.35 -13.63 29.87
CA GLY A 235 -16.55 -13.67 31.32
C GLY A 235 -16.93 -12.32 31.92
N GLU A 236 -16.08 -11.77 32.78
CA GLU A 236 -16.30 -10.49 33.48
C GLU A 236 -16.38 -9.29 32.52
N HIS A 237 -15.76 -9.37 31.34
CA HIS A 237 -15.75 -8.29 30.35
C HIS A 237 -16.95 -8.34 29.39
N ALA A 238 -17.80 -9.35 29.50
CA ALA A 238 -18.96 -9.55 28.63
C ALA A 238 -19.93 -8.36 28.65
N ASN A 239 -20.18 -7.79 29.83
CA ASN A 239 -21.10 -6.64 29.96
C ASN A 239 -20.64 -5.44 29.13
N MET A 240 -19.35 -5.11 29.17
CA MET A 240 -18.79 -4.00 28.39
C MET A 240 -18.89 -4.27 26.89
N LEU A 241 -18.60 -5.49 26.45
CA LEU A 241 -18.67 -5.88 25.04
C LEU A 241 -20.12 -5.89 24.53
N ASN A 242 -21.07 -6.41 25.31
CA ASN A 242 -22.49 -6.39 24.99
C ASN A 242 -23.00 -4.95 24.85
N GLN A 243 -22.64 -4.04 25.77
CA GLN A 243 -22.97 -2.62 25.65
C GLN A 243 -22.38 -1.98 24.37
N ARG A 244 -21.14 -2.35 24.01
CA ARG A 244 -20.50 -1.86 22.78
C ARG A 244 -21.21 -2.38 21.51
N VAL A 245 -21.65 -3.65 21.52
CA VAL A 245 -22.45 -4.26 20.44
C VAL A 245 -23.80 -3.58 20.31
N GLU A 246 -24.54 -3.38 21.41
CA GLU A 246 -25.82 -2.66 21.42
C GLU A 246 -25.65 -1.24 20.84
N SER A 247 -24.65 -0.50 21.31
CA SER A 247 -24.33 0.83 20.79
C SER A 247 -24.01 0.83 19.28
N MET A 248 -23.30 -0.21 18.80
CA MET A 248 -23.02 -0.38 17.37
C MET A 248 -24.30 -0.60 16.56
N LEU A 249 -25.16 -1.50 17.03
CA LEU A 249 -26.43 -1.86 16.36
C LEU A 249 -27.38 -0.65 16.29
N ASP A 250 -27.36 0.19 17.31
CA ASP A 250 -28.12 1.45 17.37
C ASP A 250 -27.50 2.59 16.54
N SER A 251 -26.29 2.44 16.01
CA SER A 251 -25.70 3.46 15.15
C SER A 251 -26.54 3.64 13.86
N HIS A 252 -26.60 4.88 13.36
CA HIS A 252 -27.30 5.17 12.09
C HIS A 252 -26.73 4.34 10.93
N ARG A 253 -25.41 4.08 10.93
CA ARG A 253 -24.73 3.26 9.91
C ARG A 253 -25.33 1.86 9.84
N ILE A 254 -25.51 1.20 10.99
CA ILE A 254 -26.07 -0.16 11.06
C ILE A 254 -27.59 -0.17 10.83
N ARG A 255 -28.32 0.83 11.33
CA ARG A 255 -29.77 0.95 11.11
C ARG A 255 -30.14 1.16 9.65
N SER A 256 -29.28 1.82 8.87
CA SER A 256 -29.48 2.09 7.44
C SER A 256 -29.14 0.92 6.49
N LEU A 257 -28.69 -0.23 7.02
CA LEU A 257 -28.24 -1.34 6.17
C LEU A 257 -29.39 -2.01 5.41
N SER A 258 -29.09 -2.45 4.18
CA SER A 258 -29.98 -3.35 3.44
C SER A 258 -30.14 -4.69 4.16
N THR A 259 -31.23 -5.41 3.87
CA THR A 259 -31.48 -6.75 4.43
C THR A 259 -30.34 -7.74 4.18
N THR A 260 -29.74 -7.71 2.99
CA THR A 260 -28.56 -8.52 2.65
C THR A 260 -27.35 -8.16 3.50
N SER A 261 -27.05 -6.88 3.67
CA SER A 261 -25.89 -6.44 4.46
C SER A 261 -26.08 -6.71 5.95
N ARG A 262 -27.32 -6.61 6.45
CA ARG A 262 -27.66 -6.97 7.83
C ARG A 262 -27.44 -8.47 8.07
N LYS A 263 -27.89 -9.36 7.19
CA LYS A 263 -27.60 -10.80 7.29
C LYS A 263 -26.09 -11.10 7.33
N ARG A 264 -25.29 -10.40 6.53
CA ARG A 264 -23.82 -10.52 6.55
C ARG A 264 -23.22 -10.06 7.88
N LEU A 265 -23.74 -8.97 8.43
CA LEU A 265 -23.34 -8.48 9.76
C LEU A 265 -23.68 -9.50 10.85
N ASP A 266 -24.89 -10.05 10.84
CA ASP A 266 -25.37 -11.02 11.82
C ASP A 266 -24.50 -12.29 11.82
N ALA A 267 -24.05 -12.73 10.64
CA ALA A 267 -23.09 -13.84 10.53
C ALA A 267 -21.67 -13.46 10.98
N LEU A 268 -21.25 -12.22 10.76
CA LEU A 268 -19.89 -11.75 11.06
C LEU A 268 -19.65 -11.53 12.55
N LEU A 269 -20.62 -11.00 13.30
CA LEU A 269 -20.43 -10.64 14.71
C LEU A 269 -19.99 -11.83 15.58
N PRO A 270 -20.67 -13.01 15.56
CA PRO A 270 -20.21 -14.20 16.28
C PRO A 270 -18.79 -14.65 15.88
N ALA A 271 -18.48 -14.61 14.59
CA ALA A 271 -17.18 -15.00 14.06
C ALA A 271 -16.07 -14.04 14.50
N ALA A 272 -16.36 -12.73 14.55
CA ALA A 272 -15.43 -11.72 15.03
C ALA A 272 -15.10 -11.89 16.51
N MET A 273 -16.10 -12.19 17.34
CA MET A 273 -15.89 -12.50 18.77
C MET A 273 -15.00 -13.75 18.95
N SER A 274 -15.30 -14.83 18.22
CA SER A 274 -14.49 -16.05 18.24
C SER A 274 -13.07 -15.84 17.69
N ALA A 275 -12.88 -14.96 16.71
CA ALA A 275 -11.55 -14.63 16.21
C ALA A 275 -10.74 -13.79 17.21
N ALA A 276 -11.40 -12.92 17.98
CA ALA A 276 -10.76 -12.09 19.00
C ALA A 276 -10.19 -12.93 20.15
N THR A 277 -10.89 -13.98 20.59
CA THR A 277 -10.40 -14.89 21.66
C THR A 277 -9.11 -15.63 21.30
N LYS A 278 -8.75 -15.69 20.02
CA LYS A 278 -7.50 -16.32 19.53
C LYS A 278 -6.33 -15.34 19.47
N THR A 279 -6.45 -14.15 20.04
CA THR A 279 -5.40 -13.13 20.08
C THR A 279 -4.87 -12.91 21.49
N ASP A 280 -3.70 -12.29 21.63
CA ASP A 280 -3.06 -12.05 22.94
C ASP A 280 -3.87 -11.10 23.83
N TYR A 281 -4.71 -10.25 23.24
CA TYR A 281 -5.54 -9.25 23.93
C TYR A 281 -7.01 -9.33 23.48
N PRO A 282 -7.74 -10.40 23.84
CA PRO A 282 -9.06 -10.69 23.28
C PRO A 282 -10.07 -9.56 23.36
N GLU A 283 -10.17 -8.90 24.51
CA GLU A 283 -11.16 -7.86 24.76
C GLU A 283 -10.88 -6.61 23.92
N GLN A 284 -9.62 -6.14 23.92
CA GLN A 284 -9.22 -4.99 23.13
C GLN A 284 -9.35 -5.30 21.64
N THR A 285 -9.03 -6.52 21.22
CA THR A 285 -9.24 -6.98 19.84
C THR A 285 -10.72 -6.95 19.47
N ALA A 286 -11.60 -7.47 20.32
CA ALA A 286 -13.05 -7.49 20.09
C ALA A 286 -13.60 -6.07 19.90
N ILE A 287 -13.24 -5.12 20.77
CA ILE A 287 -13.63 -3.70 20.64
C ILE A 287 -13.14 -3.12 19.30
N ARG A 288 -11.87 -3.34 18.96
CA ARG A 288 -11.28 -2.82 17.71
C ARG A 288 -11.88 -3.44 16.45
N LEU A 289 -12.30 -4.70 16.51
CA LEU A 289 -13.04 -5.36 15.44
C LEU A 289 -14.44 -4.76 15.30
N LEU A 290 -15.17 -4.55 16.40
CA LEU A 290 -16.49 -3.90 16.37
C LEU A 290 -16.39 -2.49 15.75
N ASP A 291 -15.40 -1.69 16.18
CA ASP A 291 -15.13 -0.37 15.61
C ASP A 291 -14.84 -0.44 14.09
N LEU A 292 -14.05 -1.43 13.66
CA LEU A 292 -13.74 -1.62 12.25
C LEU A 292 -14.98 -2.02 11.46
N ILE A 293 -15.75 -3.00 11.95
CA ILE A 293 -16.97 -3.50 11.31
C ILE A 293 -18.00 -2.38 11.17
N GLU A 294 -18.21 -1.57 12.20
CA GLU A 294 -19.10 -0.40 12.16
C GLU A 294 -18.68 0.60 11.08
N GLN A 295 -17.38 0.86 10.98
CA GLN A 295 -16.82 1.79 9.99
C GLN A 295 -17.00 1.31 8.55
N ILE A 296 -16.91 -0.01 8.31
CA ILE A 296 -17.06 -0.61 6.98
C ILE A 296 -18.48 -1.09 6.68
N ALA A 297 -19.43 -0.98 7.62
CA ALA A 297 -20.72 -1.67 7.52
C ALA A 297 -21.54 -1.35 6.25
N GLN A 298 -21.48 -0.10 5.79
CA GLN A 298 -22.17 0.32 4.55
C GLN A 298 -21.49 -0.19 3.27
N ARG A 299 -20.34 -0.85 3.37
CA ARG A 299 -19.58 -1.46 2.27
C ARG A 299 -19.75 -2.97 2.33
N SER A 300 -20.86 -3.45 1.79
CA SER A 300 -21.28 -4.86 1.90
C SER A 300 -20.21 -5.88 1.43
N ALA A 301 -19.29 -5.50 0.52
CA ALA A 301 -18.12 -6.32 0.18
C ALA A 301 -17.25 -6.69 1.37
N TYR A 302 -16.90 -5.70 2.20
CA TYR A 302 -15.96 -5.96 3.29
C TYR A 302 -16.63 -6.80 4.38
N LEU A 303 -17.94 -6.64 4.60
CA LEU A 303 -18.69 -7.54 5.47
C LEU A 303 -18.69 -8.98 4.93
N ALA A 304 -18.96 -9.15 3.63
CA ALA A 304 -18.93 -10.47 2.98
C ALA A 304 -17.52 -11.09 3.06
N LEU A 305 -16.48 -10.31 2.74
CA LEU A 305 -15.08 -10.74 2.80
C LEU A 305 -14.72 -11.29 4.18
N LEU A 306 -15.11 -10.60 5.25
CA LEU A 306 -14.76 -11.04 6.60
C LEU A 306 -15.64 -12.20 7.08
N ALA A 307 -16.90 -12.27 6.65
CA ALA A 307 -17.81 -13.35 7.02
C ALA A 307 -17.49 -14.66 6.28
N GLU A 308 -17.11 -14.59 5.00
CA GLU A 308 -16.88 -15.75 4.14
C GLU A 308 -15.44 -16.28 4.18
N TYR A 309 -14.47 -15.47 4.62
CA TYR A 309 -13.05 -15.86 4.67
C TYR A 309 -12.52 -15.79 6.11
N PRO A 310 -12.71 -16.84 6.93
CA PRO A 310 -12.28 -16.89 8.33
C PRO A 310 -10.78 -16.64 8.52
N GLU A 311 -9.95 -17.08 7.58
CA GLU A 311 -8.51 -16.83 7.57
C GLU A 311 -8.18 -15.33 7.45
N THR A 312 -8.93 -14.62 6.60
CA THR A 312 -8.79 -13.16 6.45
C THR A 312 -9.23 -12.46 7.72
N LEU A 313 -10.36 -12.87 8.31
CA LEU A 313 -10.81 -12.34 9.60
C LEU A 313 -9.77 -12.58 10.70
N ALA A 314 -9.19 -13.78 10.80
CA ALA A 314 -8.14 -14.09 11.77
C ALA A 314 -6.87 -13.22 11.57
N ARG A 315 -6.48 -12.93 10.32
CA ARG A 315 -5.39 -12.00 10.01
C ARG A 315 -5.73 -10.57 10.45
N VAL A 316 -6.94 -10.10 10.16
CA VAL A 316 -7.42 -8.78 10.61
C VAL A 316 -7.40 -8.71 12.14
N SER A 317 -7.95 -9.70 12.83
CA SER A 317 -7.99 -9.78 14.29
C SER A 317 -6.59 -9.68 14.91
N ARG A 318 -5.61 -10.39 14.35
CA ARG A 318 -4.21 -10.28 14.79
C ARG A 318 -3.67 -8.85 14.62
N ILE A 319 -3.81 -8.26 13.43
CA ILE A 319 -3.28 -6.92 13.14
C ILE A 319 -3.93 -5.85 14.06
N VAL A 320 -5.26 -5.84 14.14
CA VAL A 320 -5.96 -4.83 14.96
C VAL A 320 -5.76 -5.09 16.45
N GLY A 321 -5.58 -6.35 16.87
CA GLY A 321 -5.30 -6.73 18.25
C GLY A 321 -3.91 -6.31 18.72
N SER A 322 -2.89 -6.43 17.86
CA SER A 322 -1.51 -6.11 18.21
C SER A 322 -1.27 -4.60 18.43
N SER A 323 -2.02 -3.71 17.76
CA SER A 323 -1.74 -2.27 17.81
C SER A 323 -2.99 -1.39 17.63
N PRO A 324 -3.28 -0.45 18.56
CA PRO A 324 -4.22 0.64 18.36
C PRO A 324 -3.95 1.43 17.07
N TRP A 325 -2.69 1.73 16.79
CA TRP A 325 -2.28 2.45 15.59
C TRP A 325 -2.66 1.68 14.32
N ALA A 326 -2.37 0.37 14.26
CA ALA A 326 -2.76 -0.49 13.14
C ALA A 326 -4.29 -0.57 12.95
N SER A 327 -5.04 -0.66 14.05
CA SER A 327 -6.51 -0.62 14.04
C SER A 327 -7.03 0.70 13.50
N GLN A 328 -6.50 1.84 13.96
CA GLN A 328 -6.87 3.16 13.45
C GLN A 328 -6.53 3.31 11.97
N TYR A 329 -5.37 2.81 11.56
CA TYR A 329 -4.90 2.85 10.18
C TYR A 329 -5.84 2.07 9.23
N LEU A 330 -6.24 0.85 9.61
CA LEU A 330 -7.22 0.07 8.84
C LEU A 330 -8.61 0.70 8.81
N ARG A 331 -9.06 1.31 9.91
CA ARG A 331 -10.33 2.05 9.95
C ARG A 331 -10.33 3.27 9.03
N GLN A 332 -9.20 3.97 8.96
CA GLN A 332 -9.04 5.11 8.08
C GLN A 332 -8.93 4.69 6.61
N PHE A 333 -8.30 3.53 6.34
CA PHE A 333 -8.05 3.04 5.00
C PHE A 333 -8.54 1.58 4.79
N PRO A 334 -9.86 1.31 4.75
CA PRO A 334 -10.37 -0.05 4.65
C PRO A 334 -10.00 -0.81 3.37
N LEU A 335 -9.52 -0.13 2.32
CA LEU A 335 -9.05 -0.79 1.09
C LEU A 335 -7.87 -1.73 1.33
N LEU A 336 -7.13 -1.50 2.41
CA LEU A 336 -5.99 -2.33 2.78
C LEU A 336 -6.42 -3.74 3.20
N LEU A 337 -7.71 -3.95 3.52
CA LEU A 337 -8.26 -5.29 3.78
C LEU A 337 -8.06 -6.23 2.60
N ASP A 338 -8.08 -5.72 1.36
CA ASP A 338 -7.83 -6.52 0.16
C ASP A 338 -6.41 -7.12 0.16
N SER A 339 -5.45 -6.40 0.75
CA SER A 339 -4.06 -6.86 0.84
C SER A 339 -3.90 -8.05 1.80
N LEU A 340 -4.89 -8.29 2.67
CA LEU A 340 -4.89 -9.42 3.61
C LEU A 340 -5.39 -10.72 3.01
N ILE A 341 -6.00 -10.66 1.82
CA ILE A 341 -6.42 -11.83 1.05
C ILE A 341 -5.17 -12.58 0.56
N GLU A 342 -4.27 -11.86 -0.12
CA GLU A 342 -3.02 -12.39 -0.67
C GLU A 342 -1.84 -12.28 0.33
N TRP A 343 -1.96 -12.98 1.46
CA TRP A 343 -0.97 -12.92 2.55
C TRP A 343 0.47 -13.22 2.15
N ARG A 344 0.69 -14.14 1.20
CA ARG A 344 2.05 -14.45 0.70
C ARG A 344 2.71 -13.24 0.05
N SER A 345 1.97 -12.48 -0.74
CA SER A 345 2.47 -11.25 -1.37
C SER A 345 2.73 -10.17 -0.32
N LEU A 346 1.82 -10.03 0.65
CA LEU A 346 1.98 -9.10 1.77
C LEU A 346 3.25 -9.39 2.59
N MET A 347 3.60 -10.66 2.80
CA MET A 347 4.78 -11.05 3.58
C MET A 347 6.09 -11.06 2.75
N ALA A 348 6.03 -10.87 1.44
CA ALA A 348 7.22 -10.79 0.61
C ALA A 348 7.95 -9.44 0.82
N ALA A 349 9.28 -9.46 0.77
CA ALA A 349 10.07 -8.24 0.85
C ALA A 349 9.75 -7.32 -0.36
N PRO A 350 9.53 -6.01 -0.15
CA PRO A 350 9.24 -5.08 -1.23
C PRO A 350 10.45 -4.87 -2.14
N ASP A 351 10.26 -5.02 -3.44
CA ASP A 351 11.24 -4.60 -4.45
C ASP A 351 10.95 -3.15 -4.87
N PHE A 352 11.68 -2.21 -4.27
CA PHE A 352 11.52 -0.79 -4.55
C PHE A 352 11.85 -0.40 -5.99
N THR A 353 12.66 -1.16 -6.71
CA THR A 353 12.94 -0.90 -8.12
C THR A 353 11.71 -1.21 -8.96
N GLN A 354 11.11 -2.38 -8.74
CA GLN A 354 9.90 -2.78 -9.45
C GLN A 354 8.70 -1.90 -9.06
N LEU A 355 8.56 -1.56 -7.78
CA LEU A 355 7.50 -0.67 -7.29
C LEU A 355 7.62 0.73 -7.90
N ALA A 356 8.84 1.28 -8.03
CA ALA A 356 9.08 2.57 -8.65
C ALA A 356 8.66 2.56 -10.13
N GLN A 357 9.08 1.53 -10.87
CA GLN A 357 8.72 1.38 -12.28
C GLN A 357 7.20 1.25 -12.48
N HIS A 358 6.55 0.45 -11.63
CA HIS A 358 5.10 0.28 -11.69
C HIS A 358 4.37 1.59 -11.38
N LEU A 359 4.71 2.26 -10.27
CA LEU A 359 4.11 3.55 -9.91
C LEU A 359 4.26 4.57 -11.04
N HIS A 360 5.46 4.65 -11.62
CA HIS A 360 5.75 5.56 -12.73
C HIS A 360 4.86 5.29 -13.95
N GLN A 361 4.65 4.03 -14.30
CA GLN A 361 3.78 3.63 -15.42
C GLN A 361 2.31 3.98 -15.15
N GLU A 362 1.81 3.71 -13.94
CA GLU A 362 0.44 4.02 -13.57
C GLU A 362 0.20 5.53 -13.52
N MET A 363 1.15 6.30 -13.00
CA MET A 363 1.06 7.77 -12.99
C MET A 363 1.14 8.37 -14.39
N ASN A 364 1.90 7.78 -15.32
CA ASN A 364 1.90 8.17 -16.74
C ASN A 364 0.53 7.93 -17.40
N ALA A 365 -0.23 6.94 -16.93
CA ALA A 365 -1.55 6.63 -17.46
C ALA A 365 -2.68 7.48 -16.86
N CYS A 366 -2.43 8.23 -15.78
CA CYS A 366 -3.35 9.23 -15.23
C CYS A 366 -3.40 10.45 -16.16
N VAL A 367 -4.24 10.40 -17.20
CA VAL A 367 -4.41 11.47 -18.17
C VAL A 367 -5.87 11.88 -18.32
N LEU A 368 -6.10 13.18 -18.45
CA LEU A 368 -7.38 13.75 -18.81
C LEU A 368 -7.74 13.42 -20.27
N PRO A 369 -9.02 13.53 -20.68
CA PRO A 369 -9.47 13.27 -22.05
C PRO A 369 -8.81 14.11 -23.17
N GLY A 370 -8.00 15.12 -22.81
CA GLY A 370 -7.16 15.91 -23.72
C GLY A 370 -5.69 15.49 -23.77
N GLY A 371 -5.31 14.37 -23.14
CA GLY A 371 -3.94 13.86 -23.07
C GLY A 371 -3.03 14.57 -22.05
N GLN A 372 -3.54 15.59 -21.35
CA GLN A 372 -2.80 16.27 -20.28
C GLN A 372 -2.78 15.43 -19.00
N PRO A 373 -1.73 15.53 -18.16
CA PRO A 373 -1.68 14.84 -16.87
C PRO A 373 -2.85 15.19 -15.96
N ASP A 374 -3.48 14.18 -15.37
CA ASP A 374 -4.45 14.35 -14.28
C ASP A 374 -3.68 14.41 -12.95
N VAL A 375 -3.29 15.62 -12.54
CA VAL A 375 -2.48 15.86 -11.35
C VAL A 375 -3.16 15.38 -10.07
N GLU A 376 -4.49 15.53 -9.96
CA GLU A 376 -5.22 15.09 -8.78
C GLU A 376 -5.22 13.56 -8.68
N GLN A 377 -5.48 12.87 -9.79
CA GLN A 377 -5.43 11.42 -9.82
C GLN A 377 -4.02 10.89 -9.56
N GLN A 378 -2.98 11.53 -10.10
CA GLN A 378 -1.58 11.18 -9.82
C GLN A 378 -1.24 11.35 -8.33
N MET A 379 -1.63 12.47 -7.73
CA MET A 379 -1.41 12.75 -6.30
C MET A 379 -2.13 11.73 -5.41
N ASN A 380 -3.37 11.35 -5.76
CA ASN A 380 -4.15 10.35 -5.05
C ASN A 380 -3.53 8.95 -5.17
N LEU A 381 -3.13 8.54 -6.38
CA LEU A 381 -2.50 7.25 -6.65
C LEU A 381 -1.20 7.08 -5.85
N MET A 382 -0.36 8.11 -5.82
CA MET A 382 0.90 8.10 -5.07
C MET A 382 0.68 7.91 -3.56
N ARG A 383 -0.37 8.53 -3.00
CA ARG A 383 -0.79 8.36 -1.60
C ARG A 383 -1.37 6.97 -1.34
N ASP A 384 -2.18 6.45 -2.27
CA ASP A 384 -2.72 5.09 -2.19
C ASP A 384 -1.57 4.06 -2.16
N GLN A 385 -0.54 4.24 -3.01
CA GLN A 385 0.65 3.39 -3.06
C GLN A 385 1.50 3.47 -1.80
N GLN A 386 1.76 4.68 -1.29
CA GLN A 386 2.52 4.89 -0.05
C GLN A 386 1.86 4.15 1.11
N ARG A 387 0.53 4.19 1.20
CA ARG A 387 -0.19 3.47 2.25
C ARG A 387 -0.16 1.97 2.11
N GLN A 388 -0.33 1.47 0.89
CA GLN A 388 -0.30 0.04 0.64
C GLN A 388 1.05 -0.56 1.04
N ILE A 389 2.16 0.09 0.66
CA ILE A 389 3.50 -0.35 1.04
C ILE A 389 3.74 -0.17 2.55
N SER A 390 3.30 0.94 3.14
CA SER A 390 3.42 1.15 4.59
C SER A 390 2.65 0.10 5.39
N PHE A 391 1.48 -0.32 4.90
CA PHE A 391 0.68 -1.39 5.49
C PHE A 391 1.35 -2.76 5.35
N GLN A 392 1.96 -3.03 4.19
CA GLN A 392 2.76 -4.24 3.97
C GLN A 392 3.90 -4.32 5.00
N LEU A 393 4.64 -3.22 5.17
CA LEU A 393 5.71 -3.13 6.16
C LEU A 393 5.18 -3.27 7.60
N LEU A 394 4.03 -2.67 7.92
CA LEU A 394 3.35 -2.85 9.21
C LEU A 394 3.00 -4.30 9.49
N ALA A 395 2.45 -5.00 8.50
CA ALA A 395 2.08 -6.40 8.68
C ALA A 395 3.32 -7.28 8.93
N GLN A 396 4.43 -7.03 8.23
CA GLN A 396 5.71 -7.73 8.42
C GLN A 396 6.35 -7.41 9.78
N ASP A 397 6.33 -6.14 10.19
CA ASP A 397 6.80 -5.66 11.49
C ASP A 397 6.03 -6.30 12.64
N LEU A 398 4.69 -6.31 12.58
CA LEU A 398 3.83 -6.96 13.58
C LEU A 398 4.00 -8.49 13.60
N ALA A 399 4.37 -9.10 12.47
CA ALA A 399 4.70 -10.52 12.41
C ALA A 399 6.11 -10.86 12.94
N GLY A 400 6.92 -9.85 13.26
CA GLY A 400 8.29 -10.02 13.74
C GLY A 400 9.32 -10.30 12.64
N GLU A 401 8.95 -10.14 11.36
CA GLU A 401 9.81 -10.40 10.20
C GLU A 401 10.85 -9.28 9.97
N LEU A 402 10.61 -8.09 10.55
CA LEU A 402 11.48 -6.93 10.42
C LEU A 402 12.05 -6.50 11.77
N SER A 403 13.36 -6.23 11.82
CA SER A 403 13.91 -5.43 12.91
C SER A 403 13.55 -3.95 12.72
N VAL A 404 13.66 -3.15 13.78
CA VAL A 404 13.37 -1.70 13.72
C VAL A 404 14.33 -0.97 12.77
N GLU A 405 15.59 -1.42 12.67
CA GLU A 405 16.54 -0.91 11.70
C GLU A 405 16.11 -1.24 10.27
N LYS A 406 15.77 -2.51 10.01
CA LYS A 406 15.35 -2.93 8.66
C LYS A 406 14.05 -2.26 8.25
N LEU A 407 13.09 -2.10 9.15
CA LEU A 407 11.87 -1.35 8.91
C LEU A 407 12.19 0.11 8.53
N ALA A 408 13.06 0.77 9.29
CA ALA A 408 13.44 2.15 9.01
C ALA A 408 14.17 2.31 7.66
N ASP A 409 14.99 1.32 7.26
CA ASP A 409 15.58 1.25 5.92
C ASP A 409 14.49 1.19 4.83
N GLN A 410 13.50 0.30 4.99
CA GLN A 410 12.42 0.15 4.00
C GLN A 410 11.53 1.39 3.93
N LEU A 411 11.20 2.01 5.07
CA LEU A 411 10.44 3.26 5.10
C LEU A 411 11.23 4.42 4.47
N SER A 412 12.56 4.43 4.63
CA SER A 412 13.43 5.41 3.98
C SER A 412 13.51 5.19 2.47
N ALA A 413 13.60 3.94 2.01
CA ALA A 413 13.56 3.59 0.60
C ALA A 413 12.21 3.97 -0.05
N LEU A 414 11.10 3.79 0.67
CA LEU A 414 9.78 4.26 0.25
C LEU A 414 9.74 5.78 0.07
N ALA A 415 10.24 6.53 1.06
CA ALA A 415 10.31 7.99 0.96
C ALA A 415 11.20 8.45 -0.21
N ASP A 416 12.38 7.85 -0.38
CA ASP A 416 13.32 8.16 -1.48
C ASP A 416 12.67 7.93 -2.86
N MET A 417 12.01 6.78 -3.04
CA MET A 417 11.27 6.43 -4.27
C MET A 417 10.19 7.48 -4.59
N LEU A 418 9.40 7.87 -3.58
CA LEU A 418 8.31 8.83 -3.72
C LEU A 418 8.83 10.25 -3.99
N LEU A 419 9.94 10.66 -3.37
CA LEU A 419 10.60 11.93 -3.65
C LEU A 419 11.11 11.98 -5.10
N ALA A 420 11.74 10.91 -5.59
CA ALA A 420 12.21 10.82 -6.97
C ALA A 420 11.06 10.95 -7.98
N GLU A 421 9.96 10.24 -7.74
CA GLU A 421 8.77 10.33 -8.58
C GLU A 421 8.15 11.73 -8.53
N THR A 422 8.13 12.39 -7.37
CA THR A 422 7.64 13.77 -7.25
C THR A 422 8.44 14.75 -8.12
N ILE A 423 9.78 14.63 -8.14
CA ILE A 423 10.63 15.47 -9.00
C ILE A 423 10.24 15.26 -10.47
N HIS A 424 10.08 13.99 -10.89
CA HIS A 424 9.73 13.65 -12.26
C HIS A 424 8.39 14.26 -12.70
N ARG A 425 7.40 14.30 -11.80
CA ARG A 425 6.07 14.84 -12.08
C ARG A 425 6.03 16.36 -12.08
N VAL A 426 6.76 16.98 -11.17
CA VAL A 426 6.70 18.43 -10.96
C VAL A 426 7.60 19.18 -11.93
N TRP A 427 8.77 18.64 -12.28
CA TRP A 427 9.74 19.33 -13.14
C TRP A 427 9.16 19.83 -14.46
N PRO A 428 8.43 19.02 -15.27
CA PRO A 428 7.84 19.48 -16.53
C PRO A 428 6.86 20.65 -16.36
N LEU A 429 6.28 20.82 -15.17
CA LEU A 429 5.27 21.84 -14.91
C LEU A 429 5.88 23.20 -14.54
N VAL A 430 7.17 23.25 -14.23
CA VAL A 430 7.91 24.47 -13.84
C VAL A 430 9.12 24.74 -14.74
N GLN A 431 9.55 23.75 -15.52
CA GLN A 431 10.67 23.88 -16.45
C GLN A 431 10.37 24.96 -17.51
N PRO A 432 11.34 25.84 -17.80
CA PRO A 432 11.25 26.80 -18.90
C PRO A 432 10.94 26.13 -20.24
N LYS A 433 10.01 26.70 -21.03
CA LYS A 433 9.65 26.19 -22.37
C LYS A 433 10.84 25.98 -23.29
N LYS A 434 11.88 26.81 -23.16
CA LYS A 434 13.11 26.72 -23.95
C LYS A 434 13.90 25.43 -23.72
N LEU A 435 13.77 24.83 -22.53
CA LEU A 435 14.47 23.60 -22.14
C LEU A 435 13.65 22.33 -22.41
N GLN A 436 12.39 22.45 -22.87
CA GLN A 436 11.51 21.29 -23.12
C GLN A 436 11.99 20.41 -24.30
N HIS A 437 12.83 20.95 -25.19
CA HIS A 437 13.35 20.25 -26.37
C HIS A 437 14.78 19.73 -26.17
N GLU A 438 15.42 20.04 -25.05
CA GLU A 438 16.69 19.43 -24.67
C GLU A 438 16.40 18.04 -24.10
N SER A 439 16.97 16.98 -24.70
CA SER A 439 16.89 15.57 -24.26
C SER A 439 16.91 15.46 -22.73
N PRO A 440 16.07 14.59 -22.13
CA PRO A 440 15.39 14.84 -20.87
C PRO A 440 16.29 15.63 -19.93
N ALA A 441 16.17 16.96 -19.97
CA ALA A 441 17.11 17.81 -19.28
C ALA A 441 17.04 17.44 -17.81
N LEU A 442 18.09 16.75 -17.33
CA LEU A 442 18.26 16.42 -15.93
C LEU A 442 17.92 17.68 -15.16
N SER A 443 17.06 17.56 -14.15
CA SER A 443 16.61 18.73 -13.41
C SER A 443 17.78 19.50 -12.78
N ARG A 444 19.00 18.94 -12.77
CA ARG A 444 20.18 19.47 -12.07
C ARG A 444 19.82 19.86 -10.65
N PHE A 445 19.01 19.02 -10.02
CA PHE A 445 18.36 19.28 -8.75
C PHE A 445 18.41 18.02 -7.90
N ALA A 446 18.75 18.17 -6.64
CA ALA A 446 18.81 17.09 -5.67
C ALA A 446 18.04 17.43 -4.41
N VAL A 447 17.41 16.40 -3.85
CA VAL A 447 16.82 16.40 -2.52
C VAL A 447 17.82 15.75 -1.57
N ILE A 448 18.25 16.52 -0.57
CA ILE A 448 19.13 16.07 0.50
C ILE A 448 18.27 15.84 1.74
N ALA A 449 18.27 14.59 2.21
CA ALA A 449 17.58 14.21 3.43
C ALA A 449 18.45 14.48 4.64
N TYR A 450 17.87 15.13 5.64
CA TYR A 450 18.43 15.35 6.97
C TYR A 450 17.65 14.53 8.02
N GLY A 451 18.02 14.70 9.29
CA GLY A 451 17.26 14.15 10.42
C GLY A 451 17.06 12.64 10.32
N LYS A 452 15.80 12.19 10.53
CA LYS A 452 15.48 10.76 10.54
C LYS A 452 15.64 10.12 9.17
N LEU A 453 15.16 10.75 8.10
CA LEU A 453 15.34 10.21 6.74
C LEU A 453 16.82 10.15 6.36
N GLY A 454 17.58 11.18 6.75
CA GLY A 454 19.02 11.26 6.53
C GLY A 454 19.76 10.09 7.19
N GLY A 455 19.46 9.81 8.46
CA GLY A 455 20.05 8.69 9.20
C GLY A 455 19.39 7.32 9.00
N LYS A 456 18.40 7.20 8.09
CA LYS A 456 17.59 5.99 7.88
C LYS A 456 16.92 5.45 9.17
N GLU A 457 16.29 6.37 9.90
CA GLU A 457 15.60 6.12 11.17
C GLU A 457 14.12 6.51 11.12
N LEU A 458 13.50 6.46 9.93
CA LEU A 458 12.07 6.72 9.79
C LEU A 458 11.22 5.70 10.56
N GLY A 459 10.10 6.20 11.11
CA GLY A 459 8.96 5.41 11.54
C GLY A 459 7.69 5.85 10.82
N TYR A 460 6.57 5.15 10.99
CA TYR A 460 5.35 5.33 10.18
C TYR A 460 4.77 6.75 10.13
N ALA A 461 4.94 7.55 11.19
CA ALA A 461 4.43 8.93 11.28
C ALA A 461 5.57 9.96 11.37
N SER A 462 6.68 9.73 10.67
CA SER A 462 7.82 10.66 10.67
C SER A 462 7.70 11.70 9.56
N ASP A 463 8.03 12.93 9.91
CA ASP A 463 8.21 14.03 8.95
C ASP A 463 9.49 13.82 8.12
N LEU A 464 9.55 14.47 6.95
CA LEU A 464 10.74 14.46 6.09
C LEU A 464 11.51 15.77 6.22
N ASP A 465 12.69 15.72 6.85
CA ASP A 465 13.61 16.85 6.92
C ASP A 465 14.39 16.97 5.59
N LEU A 466 14.08 17.98 4.78
CA LEU A 466 14.60 18.10 3.41
C LEU A 466 15.32 19.42 3.15
N VAL A 467 16.43 19.34 2.42
CA VAL A 467 17.16 20.49 1.86
C VAL A 467 17.28 20.28 0.35
N PHE A 468 17.08 21.35 -0.43
CA PHE A 468 17.05 21.27 -1.89
C PHE A 468 18.24 22.00 -2.50
N LEU A 469 19.00 21.29 -3.33
CA LEU A 469 20.19 21.80 -4.00
C LEU A 469 20.03 21.75 -5.51
N TYR A 470 20.61 22.71 -6.21
CA TYR A 470 20.68 22.69 -7.67
C TYR A 470 22.07 23.07 -8.21
N ASP A 471 22.37 22.63 -9.41
CA ASP A 471 23.61 22.92 -10.12
C ASP A 471 23.32 23.46 -11.53
N ASP A 472 22.83 24.70 -11.57
CA ASP A 472 22.41 25.35 -12.80
C ASP A 472 23.04 26.74 -12.90
N PRO A 473 23.86 27.01 -13.93
CA PRO A 473 24.56 28.28 -14.08
C PRO A 473 23.65 29.42 -14.56
N ARG A 474 22.38 29.16 -14.88
CA ARG A 474 21.47 30.20 -15.37
C ARG A 474 21.16 31.23 -14.29
N SER A 475 21.05 32.49 -14.71
CA SER A 475 20.74 33.60 -13.82
C SER A 475 19.33 33.51 -13.19
N ASP A 476 18.39 32.83 -13.85
CA ASP A 476 17.01 32.62 -13.39
C ASP A 476 16.82 31.29 -12.62
N ALA A 477 17.90 30.53 -12.38
CA ALA A 477 17.83 29.22 -11.76
C ALA A 477 17.16 29.26 -10.37
N ALA A 478 17.55 30.19 -9.50
CA ALA A 478 17.02 30.30 -8.15
C ALA A 478 15.48 30.40 -8.12
N GLU A 479 14.88 31.20 -9.01
CA GLU A 479 13.42 31.35 -9.10
C GLU A 479 12.75 30.05 -9.57
N ILE A 480 13.34 29.38 -10.57
CA ILE A 480 12.80 28.14 -11.13
C ILE A 480 12.82 27.03 -10.09
N TYR A 481 13.94 26.85 -9.38
CA TYR A 481 14.07 25.81 -8.37
C TYR A 481 13.26 26.14 -7.11
N ALA A 482 13.08 27.42 -6.76
CA ALA A 482 12.13 27.80 -5.71
C ALA A 482 10.70 27.40 -6.08
N ARG A 483 10.26 27.62 -7.34
CA ARG A 483 8.95 27.15 -7.82
C ARG A 483 8.83 25.63 -7.86
N LEU A 484 9.90 24.92 -8.24
CA LEU A 484 9.96 23.46 -8.18
C LEU A 484 9.70 23.00 -6.74
N VAL A 485 10.44 23.53 -5.77
CA VAL A 485 10.29 23.19 -4.35
C VAL A 485 8.88 23.50 -3.86
N GLN A 486 8.32 24.68 -4.16
CA GLN A 486 6.94 25.02 -3.77
C GLN A 486 5.91 24.01 -4.28
N ARG A 487 6.04 23.57 -5.54
CA ARG A 487 5.12 22.58 -6.10
C ARG A 487 5.36 21.17 -5.55
N MET A 488 6.61 20.78 -5.31
CA MET A 488 6.92 19.53 -4.62
C MET A 488 6.30 19.53 -3.21
N SER A 489 6.45 20.63 -2.46
CA SER A 489 5.84 20.79 -1.14
C SER A 489 4.32 20.63 -1.18
N SER A 490 3.64 21.17 -2.21
CA SER A 490 2.21 20.93 -2.40
C SER A 490 1.91 19.45 -2.69
N TRP A 491 2.68 18.79 -3.57
CA TRP A 491 2.49 17.38 -3.88
C TRP A 491 2.59 16.48 -2.64
N LEU A 492 3.55 16.76 -1.76
CA LEU A 492 3.80 16.00 -0.55
C LEU A 492 2.78 16.32 0.57
N SER A 493 2.49 17.59 0.80
CA SER A 493 1.79 18.05 2.01
C SER A 493 0.31 18.36 1.83
N THR A 494 -0.20 18.56 0.59
CA THR A 494 -1.62 18.89 0.39
C THR A 494 -2.54 17.74 0.81
N MET A 495 -3.64 18.06 1.49
CA MET A 495 -4.69 17.11 1.83
C MET A 495 -5.56 16.83 0.59
N THR A 496 -5.75 15.55 0.27
CA THR A 496 -6.59 15.08 -0.84
C THR A 496 -7.67 14.13 -0.31
N SER A 497 -8.55 13.61 -1.18
CA SER A 497 -9.45 12.51 -0.81
C SER A 497 -8.70 11.27 -0.33
N SER A 498 -7.46 11.10 -0.81
CA SER A 498 -6.52 10.06 -0.41
C SER A 498 -5.59 10.53 0.71
N GLY A 499 -5.93 11.56 1.50
CA GLY A 499 -5.11 12.01 2.63
C GLY A 499 -3.90 12.88 2.24
N ARG A 500 -2.94 13.01 3.16
CA ARG A 500 -1.63 13.64 2.96
C ARG A 500 -0.58 12.55 2.66
N LEU A 501 0.45 12.88 1.87
CA LEU A 501 1.54 11.94 1.60
C LEU A 501 2.60 11.97 2.70
N TYR A 502 3.21 13.14 2.93
CA TYR A 502 4.16 13.37 4.04
C TYR A 502 3.99 14.79 4.58
N GLU A 503 4.31 14.98 5.86
CA GLU A 503 4.73 16.28 6.37
C GLU A 503 6.20 16.50 6.01
N ILE A 504 6.56 17.74 5.69
CA ILE A 504 7.94 18.11 5.36
C ILE A 504 8.43 19.22 6.27
N ASP A 505 9.70 19.14 6.67
CA ASP A 505 10.40 20.16 7.44
C ASP A 505 11.57 20.69 6.62
N LEU A 506 11.56 21.99 6.34
CA LEU A 506 12.56 22.68 5.51
C LEU A 506 13.50 23.56 6.34
N ARG A 507 13.43 23.51 7.68
CA ARG A 507 14.14 24.44 8.57
C ARG A 507 15.64 24.21 8.65
N LEU A 508 16.14 23.06 8.18
CA LEU A 508 17.57 22.73 8.16
C LEU A 508 18.31 23.25 6.92
N ARG A 509 17.63 23.99 6.02
CA ARG A 509 18.28 24.67 4.90
C ARG A 509 19.13 25.87 5.39
N PRO A 510 20.11 26.34 4.61
CA PRO A 510 20.87 27.54 4.92
C PRO A 510 19.95 28.72 5.31
N ASP A 511 20.31 29.45 6.37
CA ASP A 511 19.52 30.55 6.95
C ASP A 511 18.12 30.16 7.47
N GLY A 512 17.82 28.86 7.57
CA GLY A 512 16.56 28.33 8.10
C GLY A 512 15.33 28.91 7.40
N ASP A 513 14.35 29.36 8.18
CA ASP A 513 13.10 29.93 7.64
C ASP A 513 13.28 31.20 6.83
N ALA A 514 14.34 31.97 7.09
CA ALA A 514 14.69 33.17 6.33
C ALA A 514 15.40 32.85 5.00
N GLY A 515 15.91 31.63 4.84
CA GLY A 515 16.64 31.19 3.67
C GLY A 515 15.76 30.87 2.47
N VAL A 516 16.37 30.92 1.29
CA VAL A 516 15.75 30.51 0.02
C VAL A 516 15.38 29.03 0.02
N LEU A 517 14.29 28.68 -0.66
CA LEU A 517 13.77 27.30 -0.69
C LEU A 517 14.68 26.31 -1.41
N ALA A 518 15.49 26.78 -2.36
CA ALA A 518 16.47 25.99 -3.08
C ALA A 518 17.78 26.78 -3.19
N THR A 519 18.91 26.12 -2.92
CA THR A 519 20.23 26.76 -2.89
C THR A 519 21.14 26.14 -3.96
N SER A 520 21.98 26.94 -4.63
CA SER A 520 22.96 26.34 -5.54
C SER A 520 23.98 25.53 -4.74
N VAL A 521 24.55 24.49 -5.33
CA VAL A 521 25.57 23.66 -4.68
C VAL A 521 26.77 24.50 -4.20
N ASP A 522 27.17 25.51 -4.97
CA ASP A 522 28.27 26.42 -4.60
C ASP A 522 27.90 27.37 -3.46
N ALA A 523 26.69 27.93 -3.46
CA ALA A 523 26.23 28.77 -2.35
C ALA A 523 26.07 27.95 -1.06
N PHE A 524 25.60 26.70 -1.16
CA PHE A 524 25.56 25.78 -0.03
C PHE A 524 26.96 25.50 0.52
N ALA A 525 27.94 25.25 -0.34
CA ALA A 525 29.34 25.08 0.07
C ALA A 525 29.86 26.33 0.81
N GLN A 526 29.67 27.51 0.24
CA GLN A 526 30.12 28.77 0.82
C GLN A 526 29.49 29.03 2.20
N TYR A 527 28.18 28.78 2.33
CA TYR A 527 27.46 28.89 3.60
C TYR A 527 28.03 27.93 4.64
N GLN A 528 28.14 26.64 4.30
CA GLN A 528 28.61 25.62 5.23
C GLN A 528 30.05 25.86 5.72
N MET A 529 30.91 26.45 4.87
CA MET A 529 32.31 26.73 5.22
C MET A 529 32.50 28.01 6.04
N SER A 530 31.63 29.01 5.85
CA SER A 530 31.89 30.37 6.34
C SER A 530 30.87 30.90 7.35
N HIS A 531 29.64 30.38 7.36
CA HIS A 531 28.54 30.95 8.13
C HIS A 531 27.84 29.93 9.05
N ALA A 532 27.86 28.65 8.69
CA ALA A 532 27.13 27.62 9.42
C ALA A 532 27.63 27.44 10.86
N TRP A 533 26.68 27.25 11.76
CA TRP A 533 26.94 26.97 13.17
C TRP A 533 27.34 25.50 13.39
N ALA A 534 28.02 25.20 14.49
CA ALA A 534 28.43 23.84 14.81
C ALA A 534 27.26 22.84 14.88
N TRP A 535 26.07 23.26 15.31
CA TRP A 535 24.89 22.40 15.34
C TRP A 535 24.38 22.06 13.92
N GLU A 536 24.57 22.93 12.93
CA GLU A 536 24.26 22.62 11.53
C GLU A 536 25.24 21.60 10.97
N HIS A 537 26.52 21.69 11.36
CA HIS A 537 27.51 20.64 11.07
C HIS A 537 27.19 19.34 11.81
N GLN A 538 26.62 19.37 13.02
CA GLN A 538 26.10 18.14 13.64
C GLN A 538 24.98 17.52 12.81
N ALA A 539 24.06 18.33 12.27
CA ALA A 539 22.99 17.86 11.41
C ALA A 539 23.50 17.27 10.08
N ILE A 540 24.55 17.86 9.48
CA ILE A 540 25.11 17.39 8.20
C ILE A 540 25.77 16.01 8.30
N THR A 541 26.17 15.56 9.49
CA THR A 541 26.74 14.21 9.69
C THR A 541 25.78 13.11 9.21
N ARG A 542 24.48 13.32 9.39
CA ARG A 542 23.40 12.41 8.99
C ARG A 542 22.84 12.71 7.61
N ALA A 543 23.21 13.85 7.01
CA ALA A 543 22.64 14.26 5.74
C ALA A 543 23.11 13.33 4.61
N ARG A 544 22.20 13.02 3.67
CA ARG A 544 22.50 12.20 2.50
C ARG A 544 21.68 12.63 1.29
N PHE A 545 22.17 12.32 0.11
CA PHE A 545 21.36 12.34 -1.10
C PHE A 545 20.18 11.35 -0.96
N ALA A 546 18.98 11.82 -1.28
CA ALA A 546 17.74 11.02 -1.25
C ALA A 546 17.17 10.80 -2.65
N ALA A 547 17.07 11.85 -3.46
CA ALA A 547 16.48 11.78 -4.79
C ALA A 547 16.96 12.92 -5.71
N GLY A 548 16.83 12.73 -7.03
CA GLY A 548 17.13 13.74 -8.05
C GLY A 548 18.37 13.40 -8.88
N ASP A 549 19.08 14.43 -9.33
CA ASP A 549 20.28 14.29 -10.15
C ASP A 549 21.46 13.77 -9.31
N ALA A 550 21.97 12.60 -9.68
CA ALA A 550 23.09 11.94 -9.00
C ALA A 550 24.39 12.76 -9.05
N GLN A 551 24.60 13.60 -10.07
CA GLN A 551 25.80 14.46 -10.14
C GLN A 551 25.74 15.57 -9.08
N VAL A 552 24.58 16.18 -8.88
CA VAL A 552 24.35 17.16 -7.80
C VAL A 552 24.51 16.50 -6.44
N GLY A 553 23.99 15.28 -6.28
CA GLY A 553 24.21 14.45 -5.08
C GLY A 553 25.69 14.16 -4.80
N ALA A 554 26.46 13.81 -5.83
CA ALA A 554 27.90 13.58 -5.71
C ALA A 554 28.66 14.85 -5.31
N ARG A 555 28.31 16.02 -5.88
CA ARG A 555 28.89 17.30 -5.46
C ARG A 555 28.55 17.64 -4.01
N PHE A 556 27.30 17.41 -3.59
CA PHE A 556 26.91 17.55 -2.18
C PHE A 556 27.78 16.68 -1.27
N GLU A 557 28.02 15.41 -1.62
CA GLU A 557 28.82 14.52 -0.79
C GLU A 557 30.28 14.98 -0.66
N VAL A 558 30.86 15.53 -1.74
CA VAL A 558 32.19 16.17 -1.69
C VAL A 558 32.19 17.35 -0.71
N ILE A 559 31.16 18.20 -0.73
CA ILE A 559 31.03 19.33 0.18
C ILE A 559 30.85 18.86 1.62
N ARG A 560 29.92 17.92 1.86
CA ARG A 560 29.67 17.31 3.17
C ARG A 560 30.97 16.78 3.76
N ARG A 561 31.74 15.98 3.01
CA ARG A 561 33.04 15.47 3.47
C ARG A 561 34.02 16.59 3.82
N LYS A 562 34.13 17.63 2.99
CA LYS A 562 34.98 18.79 3.30
C LYS A 562 34.56 19.48 4.60
N VAL A 563 33.25 19.66 4.83
CA VAL A 563 32.71 20.27 6.07
C VAL A 563 33.08 19.42 7.28
N LEU A 564 32.86 18.10 7.20
CA LEU A 564 33.19 17.19 8.31
C LEU A 564 34.68 17.16 8.63
N LEU A 565 35.55 17.35 7.62
CA LEU A 565 37.00 17.39 7.75
C LEU A 565 37.59 18.74 8.20
N MET A 566 36.77 19.78 8.40
CA MET A 566 37.26 21.09 8.85
C MET A 566 37.99 20.97 10.20
N PRO A 567 39.12 21.68 10.39
CA PRO A 567 39.80 21.71 11.67
C PRO A 567 38.94 22.41 12.73
N ARG A 568 38.86 21.83 13.92
CA ARG A 568 38.06 22.35 15.04
C ARG A 568 38.86 22.28 16.33
N ASP A 569 38.61 23.25 17.23
CA ASP A 569 39.02 23.15 18.61
C ASP A 569 38.04 22.21 19.35
N PRO A 570 38.50 21.04 19.83
CA PRO A 570 37.63 20.09 20.52
C PRO A 570 36.96 20.68 21.77
N ALA A 571 37.66 21.53 22.53
CA ALA A 571 37.11 22.10 23.77
C ALA A 571 35.96 23.05 23.48
N ARG A 572 36.13 23.93 22.49
CA ARG A 572 35.08 24.83 22.03
C ARG A 572 33.88 24.06 21.46
N LEU A 573 34.13 23.04 20.62
CA LEU A 573 33.05 22.25 20.04
C LEU A 573 32.25 21.52 21.13
N LYS A 574 32.88 20.98 22.16
CA LYS A 574 32.16 20.38 23.31
C LYS A 574 31.20 21.38 23.96
N GLN A 575 31.63 22.63 24.16
CA GLN A 575 30.77 23.66 24.76
C GLN A 575 29.55 23.97 23.87
N GLU A 576 29.76 24.09 22.56
CA GLU A 576 28.68 24.34 21.59
C GLU A 576 27.69 23.17 21.54
N VAL A 577 28.18 21.92 21.55
CA VAL A 577 27.36 20.69 21.58
C VAL A 577 26.55 20.62 22.88
N ARG A 578 27.14 20.95 24.05
CA ARG A 578 26.42 21.02 25.34
C ARG A 578 25.31 22.07 25.31
N ALA A 579 25.61 23.28 24.83
CA ALA A 579 24.65 24.36 24.74
C ALA A 579 23.46 23.98 23.84
N MET A 580 23.74 23.36 22.69
CA MET A 580 22.70 22.90 21.79
C MET A 580 21.87 21.76 22.41
N ARG A 581 22.53 20.82 23.10
CA ARG A 581 21.84 19.73 23.82
C ARG A 581 20.88 20.24 24.89
N ALA A 582 21.30 21.27 25.64
CA ALA A 582 20.47 21.94 26.63
C ALA A 582 19.26 22.61 25.98
N ARG A 583 19.45 23.29 24.84
CA ARG A 583 18.37 23.91 24.06
C ARG A 583 17.35 22.89 23.55
N ILE A 584 17.79 21.74 23.04
CA ILE A 584 16.88 20.64 22.64
C ILE A 584 16.11 20.12 23.86
N GLY A 585 16.79 19.93 25.00
CA GLY A 585 16.13 19.52 26.24
C GLY A 585 15.04 20.50 26.68
N ALA A 586 15.32 21.80 26.64
CA ALA A 586 14.34 22.84 26.98
C ALA A 586 13.13 22.88 26.03
N GLY A 587 13.32 22.50 24.75
CA GLY A 587 12.23 22.37 23.78
C GLY A 587 11.34 21.14 23.98
N HIS A 588 11.79 20.15 24.76
CA HIS A 588 11.07 18.90 25.01
C HIS A 588 11.00 18.59 26.52
N PRO A 589 10.37 19.45 27.34
CA PRO A 589 10.37 19.25 28.78
C PRO A 589 9.61 17.99 29.19
N ASN A 590 10.15 17.31 30.19
CA ASN A 590 9.57 16.11 30.79
C ASN A 590 9.15 16.37 32.24
N HIS A 591 7.84 16.45 32.46
CA HIS A 591 7.24 16.68 33.78
C HIS A 591 6.59 15.43 34.39
N SER A 592 6.65 14.26 33.73
CA SER A 592 5.84 13.10 34.12
C SER A 592 6.49 12.16 35.15
N GLY A 593 7.68 12.45 35.67
CA GLY A 593 8.47 11.55 36.53
C GLY A 593 9.01 10.30 35.82
N ASN A 594 8.35 9.86 34.75
CA ASN A 594 8.79 8.83 33.81
C ASN A 594 10.01 9.27 33.00
N PHE A 595 10.79 8.31 32.52
CA PHE A 595 11.97 8.55 31.67
C PHE A 595 11.57 8.64 30.19
N ASP A 596 11.94 9.72 29.51
CA ASP A 596 11.80 9.89 28.06
C ASP A 596 12.97 9.23 27.32
N LEU A 597 12.70 8.17 26.57
CA LEU A 597 13.71 7.37 25.86
C LEU A 597 14.57 8.19 24.89
N LYS A 598 14.07 9.34 24.43
CA LYS A 598 14.75 10.16 23.43
C LYS A 598 15.48 11.35 24.05
N HIS A 599 14.78 12.18 24.81
CA HIS A 599 15.27 13.52 25.16
C HIS A 599 15.86 13.64 26.56
N ASP A 600 15.58 12.72 27.47
CA ASP A 600 16.16 12.75 28.82
C ASP A 600 17.65 12.35 28.81
N ARG A 601 18.37 12.68 29.89
CA ARG A 601 19.78 12.28 30.06
C ARG A 601 19.92 10.76 30.11
N GLY A 602 20.91 10.23 29.38
CA GLY A 602 21.06 8.80 29.16
C GLY A 602 20.12 8.25 28.07
N GLY A 603 19.42 9.11 27.33
CA GLY A 603 18.53 8.75 26.22
C GLY A 603 19.21 8.78 24.84
N MET A 604 18.45 8.50 23.79
CA MET A 604 18.97 8.39 22.41
C MET A 604 19.67 9.65 21.91
N VAL A 605 19.18 10.85 22.26
CA VAL A 605 19.80 12.11 21.81
C VAL A 605 21.23 12.27 22.35
N ASP A 606 21.53 11.75 23.55
CA ASP A 606 22.88 11.80 24.10
C ASP A 606 23.85 10.93 23.28
N VAL A 607 23.40 9.77 22.79
CA VAL A 607 24.19 8.92 21.88
C VAL A 607 24.42 9.63 20.55
N GLU A 608 23.37 10.19 19.95
CA GLU A 608 23.44 10.89 18.66
C GLU A 608 24.42 12.08 18.73
N PHE A 609 24.30 12.92 19.76
CA PHE A 609 25.17 14.07 19.94
C PHE A 609 26.62 13.66 20.19
N THR A 610 26.84 12.59 20.96
CA THR A 610 28.19 12.08 21.22
C THR A 610 28.86 11.58 19.95
N ILE A 611 28.14 10.81 19.13
CA ILE A 611 28.67 10.33 17.84
C ILE A 611 28.94 11.48 16.88
N GLN A 612 28.02 12.45 16.77
CA GLN A 612 28.20 13.63 15.93
C GLN A 612 29.44 14.41 16.32
N TYR A 613 29.66 14.62 17.62
CA TYR A 613 30.87 15.25 18.13
C TYR A 613 32.13 14.45 17.74
N LEU A 614 32.13 13.13 17.93
CA LEU A 614 33.28 12.29 17.59
C LEU A 614 33.61 12.36 16.09
N VAL A 615 32.59 12.34 15.22
CA VAL A 615 32.77 12.51 13.78
C VAL A 615 33.42 13.88 13.49
N LEU A 616 32.85 14.97 14.01
CA LEU A 616 33.34 16.33 13.73
C LEU A 616 34.76 16.61 14.25
N CYS A 617 35.17 15.96 15.34
CA CYS A 617 36.50 16.11 15.92
C CYS A 617 37.55 15.18 15.31
N HIS A 618 37.16 13.95 14.93
CA HIS A 618 38.14 12.89 14.64
C HIS A 618 38.12 12.40 13.20
N ALA A 619 37.14 12.76 12.36
CA ALA A 619 37.04 12.26 10.99
C ALA A 619 38.27 12.59 10.12
N ALA A 620 39.01 13.67 10.42
CA ALA A 620 40.25 13.99 9.72
C ALA A 620 41.37 12.97 9.98
N ALA A 621 41.46 12.44 11.19
CA ALA A 621 42.42 11.39 11.57
C ALA A 621 41.87 9.99 11.33
N GLN A 622 40.54 9.84 11.29
CA GLN A 622 39.81 8.57 11.18
C GLN A 622 38.74 8.67 10.08
N PRO A 623 39.13 8.59 8.78
CA PRO A 623 38.21 8.80 7.66
C PRO A 623 37.03 7.83 7.61
N GLU A 624 37.15 6.66 8.25
CA GLU A 624 36.07 5.65 8.38
C GLU A 624 34.82 6.21 9.09
N LEU A 625 34.95 7.27 9.89
CA LEU A 625 33.84 7.94 10.58
C LEU A 625 33.01 8.86 9.67
N LEU A 626 33.47 9.13 8.43
CA LEU A 626 32.78 10.05 7.50
C LEU A 626 31.50 9.48 6.90
N ASP A 627 31.42 8.15 6.80
CA ASP A 627 30.29 7.49 6.15
C ASP A 627 29.06 7.48 7.06
N ASN A 628 27.89 7.75 6.47
CA ASN A 628 26.62 7.75 7.18
C ASN A 628 26.14 6.30 7.40
N LEU A 629 26.75 5.60 8.36
CA LEU A 629 26.52 4.18 8.67
C LEU A 629 25.53 3.94 9.83
N GLY A 630 25.00 5.02 10.41
CA GLY A 630 24.13 4.98 11.60
C GLY A 630 24.90 4.89 12.92
N ASN A 631 24.21 5.26 14.01
CA ASN A 631 24.83 5.44 15.34
C ASN A 631 25.52 4.18 15.88
N ILE A 632 24.91 3.01 15.67
CA ILE A 632 25.43 1.71 16.14
C ILE A 632 26.76 1.37 15.46
N ALA A 633 26.86 1.56 14.14
CA ALA A 633 28.09 1.29 13.40
C ALA A 633 29.19 2.30 13.77
N LEU A 634 28.82 3.57 13.91
CA LEU A 634 29.76 4.63 14.29
C LEU A 634 30.30 4.46 15.72
N LEU A 635 29.50 3.95 16.68
CA LEU A 635 29.99 3.57 18.01
C LEU A 635 31.09 2.50 17.91
N ARG A 636 30.90 1.49 17.06
CA ARG A 636 31.89 0.43 16.85
C ARG A 636 33.18 0.97 16.23
N LEU A 637 33.06 1.81 15.19
CA LEU A 637 34.23 2.43 14.54
C LEU A 637 34.99 3.36 15.49
N ALA A 638 34.27 4.14 16.30
CA ALA A 638 34.90 4.98 17.33
C ALA A 638 35.67 4.15 18.36
N ALA A 639 35.17 2.97 18.73
CA ALA A 639 35.88 2.06 19.62
C ALA A 639 37.12 1.42 18.97
N GLN A 640 37.02 1.02 17.70
CA GLN A 640 38.16 0.50 16.93
C GLN A 640 39.28 1.54 16.77
N ALA A 641 38.89 2.79 16.58
CA ALA A 641 39.79 3.95 16.58
C ALA A 641 40.27 4.37 17.98
N GLN A 642 39.93 3.62 19.04
CA GLN A 642 40.31 3.89 20.44
C GLN A 642 39.85 5.25 20.98
N LEU A 643 38.83 5.86 20.38
CA LEU A 643 38.24 7.13 20.84
C LEU A 643 37.35 6.92 22.07
N ILE A 644 36.78 5.72 22.20
CA ILE A 644 35.98 5.27 23.34
C ILE A 644 36.30 3.81 23.67
N PRO A 645 36.15 3.36 24.94
CA PRO A 645 36.35 1.95 25.29
C PRO A 645 35.36 1.02 24.57
N ALA A 646 35.87 -0.08 24.01
CA ALA A 646 35.03 -1.07 23.30
C ALA A 646 33.86 -1.62 24.13
N PRO A 647 34.02 -1.98 25.43
CA PRO A 647 32.89 -2.44 26.24
C PRO A 647 31.82 -1.36 26.48
N LEU A 648 32.21 -0.08 26.46
CA LEU A 648 31.26 1.02 26.59
C LEU A 648 30.47 1.21 25.29
N ALA A 649 31.16 1.18 24.15
CA ALA A 649 30.53 1.30 22.83
C ALA A 649 29.50 0.19 22.58
N GLU A 650 29.81 -1.06 22.94
CA GLU A 650 28.89 -2.20 22.81
C GLU A 650 27.63 -2.01 23.67
N ARG A 651 27.79 -1.69 24.95
CA ARG A 651 26.64 -1.42 25.84
C ARG A 651 25.79 -0.25 25.37
N CYS A 652 26.39 0.81 24.83
CA CYS A 652 25.66 1.95 24.27
C CYS A 652 24.94 1.59 22.97
N ALA A 653 25.53 0.75 22.12
CA ALA A 653 24.89 0.26 20.91
C ALA A 653 23.64 -0.58 21.24
N ASP A 654 23.75 -1.45 22.23
CA ASP A 654 22.61 -2.26 22.70
C ASP A 654 21.54 -1.42 23.40
N ALA A 655 21.94 -0.42 24.19
CA ALA A 655 21.04 0.57 24.76
C ALA A 655 20.27 1.32 23.68
N TYR A 656 20.96 1.81 22.64
CA TYR A 656 20.35 2.53 21.53
C TYR A 656 19.34 1.67 20.77
N ARG A 657 19.69 0.41 20.48
CA ARG A 657 18.79 -0.57 19.85
C ARG A 657 17.55 -0.82 20.70
N LEU A 658 17.73 -1.03 22.01
CA LEU A 658 16.63 -1.25 22.94
C LEU A 658 15.71 -0.03 23.00
N PHE A 659 16.26 1.18 23.13
CA PHE A 659 15.48 2.41 23.19
C PHE A 659 14.68 2.64 21.89
N ARG A 660 15.28 2.40 20.72
CA ARG A 660 14.57 2.48 19.44
C ARG A 660 13.44 1.45 19.36
N LYS A 661 13.70 0.20 19.77
CA LYS A 661 12.69 -0.87 19.80
C LYS A 661 11.51 -0.52 20.72
N THR A 662 11.79 -0.07 21.94
CA THR A 662 10.75 0.30 22.90
C THR A 662 10.00 1.56 22.45
N GLN A 663 10.70 2.57 21.92
CA GLN A 663 10.03 3.75 21.36
C GLN A 663 9.06 3.36 20.24
N HIS A 664 9.49 2.50 19.31
CA HIS A 664 8.66 2.01 18.22
C HIS A 664 7.42 1.28 18.74
N ALA A 665 7.59 0.35 19.67
CA ALA A 665 6.48 -0.39 20.28
C ALA A 665 5.47 0.54 20.98
N LEU A 666 5.95 1.51 21.77
CA LEU A 666 5.07 2.49 22.44
C LEU A 666 4.29 3.35 21.43
N ARG A 667 4.92 3.74 20.31
CA ARG A 667 4.27 4.49 19.24
C ARG A 667 3.15 3.68 18.59
N LEU A 668 3.37 2.39 18.35
CA LEU A 668 2.33 1.48 17.86
C LEU A 668 1.19 1.29 18.87
N GLN A 669 1.45 1.46 20.17
CA GLN A 669 0.42 1.51 21.21
C GLN A 669 -0.27 2.89 21.34
N GLY A 670 0.00 3.83 20.42
CA GLY A 670 -0.64 5.15 20.39
C GLY A 670 0.01 6.19 21.30
N ALA A 671 1.17 5.91 21.91
CA ALA A 671 1.84 6.87 22.78
C ALA A 671 2.41 8.05 21.99
N GLU A 672 1.97 9.27 22.28
CA GLU A 672 2.54 10.50 21.71
C GLU A 672 3.95 10.80 22.20
N LYS A 673 4.31 10.35 23.41
CA LYS A 673 5.64 10.48 23.99
C LYS A 673 6.11 9.11 24.45
N ALA A 674 7.29 8.70 24.02
CA ALA A 674 7.85 7.39 24.32
C ALA A 674 8.54 7.41 25.70
N ARG A 675 7.71 7.37 26.74
CA ARG A 675 8.15 7.44 28.13
C ARG A 675 7.90 6.12 28.84
N ILE A 676 8.82 5.75 29.71
CA ILE A 676 8.81 4.50 30.47
C ILE A 676 8.94 4.77 31.97
N ALA A 677 8.64 3.78 32.80
CA ALA A 677 8.78 3.93 34.25
C ALA A 677 10.24 4.23 34.63
N PRO A 678 10.48 5.07 35.66
CA PRO A 678 11.82 5.60 35.97
C PRO A 678 12.83 4.54 36.43
N ASP A 679 12.37 3.38 36.89
CA ASP A 679 13.15 2.21 37.31
C ASP A 679 13.54 1.29 36.15
N GLN A 680 13.01 1.52 34.94
CA GLN A 680 13.30 0.72 33.77
C GLN A 680 14.61 1.15 33.08
N PHE A 681 15.31 0.16 32.51
CA PHE A 681 16.53 0.30 31.71
C PHE A 681 17.70 1.05 32.39
N LEU A 682 17.81 0.98 33.71
CA LEU A 682 18.87 1.67 34.46
C LEU A 682 20.29 1.37 33.95
N PRO A 683 20.69 0.10 33.69
CA PRO A 683 22.05 -0.18 33.18
C PRO A 683 22.32 0.45 31.80
N GLN A 684 21.33 0.45 30.92
CA GLN A 684 21.43 1.03 29.58
C GLN A 684 21.55 2.55 29.65
N ARG A 685 20.73 3.19 30.50
CA ARG A 685 20.78 4.64 30.75
C ARG A 685 22.13 5.05 31.34
N GLN A 686 22.64 4.28 32.30
CA GLN A 686 23.96 4.51 32.89
C GLN A 686 25.09 4.38 31.85
N ALA A 687 25.02 3.39 30.95
CA ALA A 687 26.00 3.27 29.87
C ALA A 687 26.00 4.50 28.95
N VAL A 688 24.83 4.98 28.54
CA VAL A 688 24.72 6.19 27.71
C VAL A 688 25.21 7.44 28.45
N SER A 689 24.85 7.60 29.73
CA SER A 689 25.37 8.71 30.54
C SER A 689 26.89 8.64 30.72
N ALA A 690 27.46 7.44 30.90
CA ALA A 690 28.90 7.24 30.99
C ALA A 690 29.60 7.61 29.67
N LEU A 691 29.01 7.26 28.53
CA LEU A 691 29.49 7.68 27.20
C LEU A 691 29.46 9.20 27.05
N TRP A 692 28.35 9.84 27.39
CA TRP A 692 28.23 11.30 27.39
C TRP A 692 29.31 11.95 28.25
N ASN A 693 29.47 11.49 29.49
CA ASN A 693 30.43 12.05 30.44
C ASN A 693 31.88 11.87 30.00
N LEU A 694 32.21 10.73 29.39
CA LEU A 694 33.54 10.46 28.86
C LEU A 694 33.89 11.39 27.69
N VAL A 695 32.98 11.55 26.74
CA VAL A 695 33.27 12.23 25.47
C VAL A 695 33.00 13.72 25.58
N ILE A 696 31.81 14.10 26.02
CA ILE A 696 31.37 15.49 26.13
C ILE A 696 31.67 16.03 27.53
N GLY A 697 31.39 15.26 28.58
CA GLY A 697 31.38 15.71 29.98
C GLY A 697 30.18 16.63 30.27
N ASP A 698 29.80 16.77 31.54
CA ASP A 698 29.11 17.99 31.99
C ASP A 698 30.18 18.93 32.58
N SER A 699 29.96 20.24 32.58
CA SER A 699 30.87 21.14 33.29
C SER A 699 30.77 20.79 34.77
N GLU A 700 31.88 20.43 35.41
CA GLU A 700 31.94 20.42 36.88
C GLU A 700 31.54 21.79 37.45
#